data_AF-A0A327J4K4-F1
#
_entry.id   AF-A0A327J4K4-F1
#
_cell.length_a   1.000
_cell.length_b   1.000
_cell.length_c   1.000
_cell.angle_alpha   90.00
_cell.angle_beta   90.00
_cell.angle_gamma   90.00
#
_symmetry.space_group_name_H-M   'P 1'
#
loop_
_entity.id
_entity.type
_entity.pdbx_description
1 polymer ?
#
loop_
_entity_poly.entity_id
_entity_poly.type
_entity_poly.pdbx_seq_one_letter_code
_entity_poly.pdbx_strand_id
1 'polypeptide(L)'
;MTITATNGIKTQQYIKPQGAKGKLVSSSIFPNVKDTKYNFNALKHGLTGKANDHELGKLNDVGMKVGALALAGYLATQKATPKTKLMEFVGLATFFGAMKLWPKLAIGAPAKAIHGFDPTQEYEDSFGRKKPFFQDAQYQPWDVYSNEQLQKIGDKMGVDKNAQDRNDLTKSNMTKIATKNNTLWMITAGIASAVFSALACNKAEKVIDPALDKVNNEKADKLLQNFDTEAQKRMTSASKDMQKDLDKIFEENKGKTVDNKLIEKISGRLAKGLDPVTEEGVKEDMQNILMNGKSLVNEGLAEKISNGSKKVLAQKFSEEQVAKIVPSKEEIVKHFNDNQMMGKEVNEDEAMNVRSSVSQLFLAKAKEQGMSTEKLKTIKKGVALVADKALKSNSASVLDENAMKKVSEIGKAMSELQAKDSVLDDYAQAKVADKPETVIANYWNKTSTSIVKSLGIDFKEMEKVRNNRQLVQGLVRNKMEEVTSDDAKYQKAIGEMANNIAELDKKIKPEDTRKYVDLVGKTYDDAAGNLYNQGMEATANKLTALSVGGKGSLKRVKQVYFEERVAGVKNSFSRMINTMDVYRRISKGEVPKDGSAREVKEAMLELVKQTTLQGHSSDHSIKFYFNRSQDNSTNVDRSDVEIKDGKVVNKYFKEGKGVDVPEDYGFYQKAMNFMYNSPMDKDTVEAIKKAGIEKDVNKYNSEVYNKIGSADYFTKPNHKTTGDQGASSEYKFLLLGVAPDEMMTKTVQQSYNSQKWGKTFGTVGAVLTGLTIAAQFLFGKGKAVK
;
A
#
# COMPACT_ATOMS: atom_id res chain seq x y z
N MET A 1 48.34 80.58 44.74
CA MET A 1 49.77 80.44 45.06
C MET A 1 50.25 79.16 44.40
N THR A 2 51.08 79.27 43.37
CA THR A 2 51.76 78.12 42.76
C THR A 2 52.74 77.58 43.79
N ILE A 3 52.65 76.29 44.14
CA ILE A 3 53.79 75.56 44.69
C ILE A 3 53.76 74.17 44.08
N THR A 4 54.78 73.91 43.26
CA THR A 4 55.19 72.56 42.86
C THR A 4 55.97 71.96 44.02
N ALA A 5 55.72 70.68 44.33
CA ALA A 5 56.64 69.89 45.11
C ALA A 5 56.77 68.49 44.50
N THR A 6 58.02 68.05 44.54
CA THR A 6 58.70 67.02 43.79
C THR A 6 58.52 65.61 44.36
N ASN A 7 58.88 64.65 43.51
CA ASN A 7 59.26 63.26 43.79
C ASN A 7 58.14 62.23 43.87
N GLY A 8 58.00 61.54 42.74
CA GLY A 8 57.03 60.50 42.49
C GLY A 8 57.23 59.20 43.27
N ILE A 9 56.11 58.51 43.45
CA ILE A 9 56.05 57.05 43.54
C ILE A 9 55.57 56.54 42.19
N LYS A 10 56.30 55.53 41.69
CA LYS A 10 56.08 54.84 40.42
C LYS A 10 54.74 54.10 40.42
N THR A 11 53.86 54.44 39.49
CA THR A 11 52.98 53.48 38.82
C THR A 11 53.42 53.37 37.37
N GLN A 12 54.48 52.60 37.15
CA GLN A 12 54.71 51.96 35.85
C GLN A 12 53.62 50.92 35.65
N GLN A 13 52.48 51.35 35.11
CA GLN A 13 51.62 50.52 34.28
C GLN A 13 50.63 51.45 33.58
N TYR A 14 51.05 51.90 32.39
CA TYR A 14 50.09 52.09 31.32
C TYR A 14 49.33 50.78 31.21
N ILE A 15 48.09 50.71 31.70
CA ILE A 15 47.17 49.68 31.23
C ILE A 15 46.97 50.02 29.76
N LYS A 16 47.82 49.44 28.89
CA LYS A 16 47.54 49.39 27.46
C LYS A 16 46.13 48.80 27.34
N PRO A 17 45.21 49.40 26.57
CA PRO A 17 43.96 48.73 26.26
C PRO A 17 44.33 47.33 25.77
N GLN A 18 43.77 46.29 26.40
CA GLN A 18 44.05 44.92 25.96
C GLN A 18 43.69 44.86 24.47
N GLY A 19 44.62 44.38 23.65
CA GLY A 19 44.38 44.26 22.21
C GLY A 19 43.11 43.45 21.96
N ALA A 20 42.35 43.82 20.92
CA ALA A 20 41.16 43.10 20.50
C ALA A 20 41.45 41.59 20.44
N LYS A 21 40.81 40.80 21.32
CA LYS A 21 41.00 39.34 21.39
C LYS A 21 40.09 38.57 20.42
N GLY A 22 39.21 39.27 19.71
CA GLY A 22 38.29 38.66 18.74
C GLY A 22 38.97 38.37 17.41
N LYS A 23 38.45 37.38 16.66
CA LYS A 23 38.94 37.03 15.32
C LYS A 23 37.82 36.65 14.38
N LEU A 24 37.98 36.94 13.09
CA LEU A 24 37.06 36.44 12.07
C LEU A 24 37.16 34.92 11.95
N VAL A 25 36.02 34.24 11.91
CA VAL A 25 35.97 32.79 11.69
C VAL A 25 36.22 32.51 10.21
N SER A 26 37.07 31.55 9.86
CA SER A 26 37.31 31.23 8.45
C SER A 26 36.00 30.80 7.75
N SER A 27 35.65 31.48 6.65
CA SER A 27 34.45 31.18 5.87
C SER A 27 34.64 29.88 5.08
N SER A 28 34.16 28.78 5.64
CA SER A 28 34.00 27.50 4.93
C SER A 28 32.56 27.33 4.46
N ILE A 29 32.42 26.96 3.18
CA ILE A 29 31.15 26.58 2.55
C ILE A 29 30.65 25.26 3.16
N PHE A 30 31.57 24.35 3.51
CA PHE A 30 31.24 23.08 4.17
C PHE A 30 31.20 23.25 5.70
N PRO A 31 30.18 22.69 6.39
CA PRO A 31 30.06 22.80 7.84
C PRO A 31 31.22 22.09 8.56
N ASN A 32 31.80 22.74 9.57
CA ASN A 32 32.81 22.14 10.44
C ASN A 32 32.15 21.11 11.38
N VAL A 33 32.69 19.89 11.43
CA VAL A 33 32.16 18.78 12.25
C VAL A 33 32.15 19.14 13.75
N LYS A 34 33.09 19.97 14.21
CA LYS A 34 33.17 20.42 15.61
C LYS A 34 32.01 21.34 16.01
N ASP A 35 31.57 22.23 15.12
CA ASP A 35 30.44 23.14 15.38
C ASP A 35 29.10 22.38 15.39
N THR A 36 29.00 21.31 14.59
CA THR A 36 27.83 20.42 14.58
C THR A 36 27.73 19.61 15.88
N LYS A 37 28.86 19.13 16.40
CA LYS A 37 28.94 18.43 17.70
C LYS A 37 28.64 19.34 18.89
N TYR A 38 29.11 20.59 18.87
CA TYR A 38 28.83 21.58 19.92
C TYR A 38 27.33 21.94 20.01
N ASN A 39 26.65 22.12 18.87
CA ASN A 39 25.21 22.36 18.85
C ASN A 39 24.38 21.17 19.34
N PHE A 40 24.85 19.94 19.14
CA PHE A 40 24.24 18.73 19.70
C PHE A 40 24.43 18.63 21.22
N ASN A 41 25.59 19.04 21.73
CA ASN A 41 25.84 19.10 23.18
C ASN A 41 25.03 20.19 23.88
N ALA A 42 24.88 21.38 23.26
CA ALA A 42 24.02 22.44 23.78
C ALA A 42 22.53 22.02 23.84
N LEU A 43 22.05 21.26 22.85
CA LEU A 43 20.72 20.62 22.86
C LEU A 43 20.58 19.65 24.05
N LYS A 44 21.60 18.81 24.30
CA LYS A 44 21.61 17.88 25.43
C LYS A 44 21.62 18.62 26.78
N HIS A 45 22.44 19.67 26.94
CA HIS A 45 22.52 20.45 28.17
C HIS A 45 21.23 21.24 28.44
N GLY A 46 20.59 21.79 27.42
CA GLY A 46 19.28 22.45 27.51
C GLY A 46 18.16 21.51 27.96
N LEU A 47 18.11 20.28 27.43
CA LEU A 47 17.14 19.26 27.84
C LEU A 47 17.36 18.72 29.27
N THR A 48 18.56 18.89 29.82
CA THR A 48 18.92 18.42 31.19
C THR A 48 18.98 19.54 32.23
N GLY A 49 18.64 20.78 31.87
CA GLY A 49 18.67 21.93 32.79
C GLY A 49 20.07 22.39 33.21
N LYS A 50 21.12 21.98 32.46
CA LYS A 50 22.54 22.27 32.77
C LYS A 50 23.18 23.28 31.82
N ALA A 51 22.37 23.98 31.02
CA ALA A 51 22.84 24.92 30.02
C ALA A 51 23.35 26.21 30.67
N ASN A 52 24.50 26.72 30.20
CA ASN A 52 25.00 28.05 30.59
C ASN A 52 24.37 29.18 29.75
N ASP A 53 24.46 30.44 30.18
CA ASP A 53 23.82 31.60 29.52
C ASP A 53 24.13 31.74 28.02
N HIS A 54 25.29 31.25 27.58
CA HIS A 54 25.65 31.22 26.17
C HIS A 54 24.91 30.13 25.38
N GLU A 55 24.71 28.95 25.96
CA GLU A 55 23.86 27.88 25.43
C GLU A 55 22.37 28.28 25.47
N LEU A 56 21.96 29.10 26.46
CA LEU A 56 20.60 29.67 26.56
C LEU A 56 20.28 30.67 25.44
N GLY A 57 21.23 31.50 25.00
CA GLY A 57 21.04 32.38 23.83
C GLY A 57 20.85 31.62 22.50
N LYS A 58 21.29 30.36 22.43
CA LYS A 58 21.00 29.43 21.32
C LYS A 58 19.67 28.69 21.50
N LEU A 59 18.95 28.86 22.63
CA LEU A 59 17.68 28.18 22.87
C LEU A 59 16.56 28.59 21.92
N ASN A 60 16.65 29.71 21.21
CA ASN A 60 15.67 30.04 20.18
C ASN A 60 15.83 29.09 18.95
N ASP A 61 17.08 28.75 18.59
CA ASP A 61 17.38 27.80 17.51
C ASP A 61 17.22 26.33 17.98
N VAL A 62 17.44 26.05 19.27
CA VAL A 62 17.10 24.75 19.89
C VAL A 62 15.58 24.60 20.04
N GLY A 63 14.85 25.63 20.44
CA GLY A 63 13.39 25.65 20.57
C GLY A 63 12.71 25.46 19.21
N MET A 64 13.22 26.08 18.16
CA MET A 64 12.79 25.82 16.78
C MET A 64 13.07 24.37 16.37
N LYS A 65 14.26 23.81 16.66
CA LYS A 65 14.59 22.42 16.34
C LYS A 65 13.79 21.40 17.16
N VAL A 66 13.54 21.67 18.44
CA VAL A 66 12.75 20.85 19.35
C VAL A 66 11.27 20.92 18.96
N GLY A 67 10.73 22.11 18.69
CA GLY A 67 9.38 22.29 18.17
C GLY A 67 9.19 21.61 16.81
N ALA A 68 10.17 21.70 15.91
CA ALA A 68 10.10 21.04 14.61
C ALA A 68 10.30 19.51 14.71
N LEU A 69 11.09 19.00 15.65
CA LEU A 69 11.14 17.56 15.98
C LEU A 69 9.81 17.08 16.59
N ALA A 70 9.16 17.88 17.42
CA ALA A 70 7.82 17.58 17.96
C ALA A 70 6.77 17.55 16.84
N LEU A 71 6.82 18.48 15.89
CA LEU A 71 5.97 18.48 14.70
C LEU A 71 6.23 17.26 13.81
N ALA A 72 7.49 16.91 13.53
CA ALA A 72 7.83 15.72 12.76
C ALA A 72 7.36 14.44 13.48
N GLY A 73 7.51 14.38 14.80
CA GLY A 73 6.98 13.30 15.64
C GLY A 73 5.45 13.20 15.53
N TYR A 74 4.74 14.33 15.64
CA TYR A 74 3.29 14.40 15.49
C TYR A 74 2.82 14.02 14.08
N LEU A 75 3.46 14.51 13.03
CA LEU A 75 3.15 14.14 11.65
C LEU A 75 3.41 12.64 11.43
N ALA A 76 4.49 12.11 12.00
CA ALA A 76 4.79 10.68 11.94
C ALA A 76 3.74 9.82 12.68
N THR A 77 3.10 10.30 13.75
CA THR A 77 2.00 9.53 14.38
C THR A 77 0.75 9.48 13.49
N GLN A 78 0.53 10.47 12.62
CA GLN A 78 -0.58 10.48 11.67
C GLN A 78 -0.35 9.64 10.41
N LYS A 79 0.89 9.23 10.12
CA LYS A 79 1.20 8.43 8.93
C LYS A 79 0.99 6.93 9.17
N ALA A 80 0.48 6.24 8.15
CA ALA A 80 0.23 4.81 8.23
C ALA A 80 1.50 3.95 8.04
N THR A 81 2.45 4.40 7.20
CA THR A 81 3.54 3.53 6.74
C THR A 81 4.92 3.93 7.30
N PRO A 82 5.83 2.97 7.57
CA PRO A 82 7.16 3.27 8.10
C PRO A 82 7.98 4.24 7.24
N LYS A 83 7.93 4.15 5.90
CA LYS A 83 8.65 5.08 5.02
C LYS A 83 8.12 6.50 5.19
N THR A 84 6.79 6.68 5.14
CA THR A 84 6.20 8.02 5.25
C THR A 84 6.51 8.65 6.60
N LYS A 85 6.54 7.86 7.69
CA LYS A 85 7.04 8.30 9.00
C LYS A 85 8.50 8.75 8.97
N LEU A 86 9.39 7.93 8.40
CA LEU A 86 10.82 8.28 8.28
C LEU A 86 11.02 9.54 7.42
N MET A 87 10.23 9.69 6.36
CA MET A 87 10.30 10.84 5.46
C MET A 87 9.92 12.16 6.12
N GLU A 88 9.12 12.16 7.20
CA GLU A 88 8.90 13.38 8.00
C GLU A 88 10.20 13.88 8.66
N PHE A 89 11.02 12.96 9.19
CA PHE A 89 12.31 13.29 9.79
C PHE A 89 13.37 13.64 8.73
N VAL A 90 13.34 13.00 7.57
CA VAL A 90 14.21 13.35 6.44
C VAL A 90 13.84 14.71 5.87
N GLY A 91 12.54 15.01 5.74
CA GLY A 91 12.01 16.32 5.36
C GLY A 91 12.51 17.40 6.33
N LEU A 92 12.38 17.16 7.63
CA LEU A 92 12.91 18.03 8.68
C LEU A 92 14.42 18.26 8.54
N ALA A 93 15.21 17.19 8.43
CA ALA A 93 16.66 17.27 8.36
C ALA A 93 17.13 18.00 7.09
N THR A 94 16.50 17.72 5.95
CA THR A 94 16.81 18.37 4.67
C THR A 94 16.38 19.83 4.65
N PHE A 95 15.27 20.19 5.33
CA PHE A 95 14.83 21.57 5.49
C PHE A 95 15.83 22.41 6.29
N PHE A 96 16.26 21.94 7.47
CA PHE A 96 17.31 22.62 8.26
C PHE A 96 18.67 22.62 7.55
N GLY A 97 19.01 21.54 6.85
CA GLY A 97 20.19 21.47 5.99
C GLY A 97 20.17 22.54 4.91
N ALA A 98 19.02 22.71 4.23
CA ALA A 98 18.82 23.74 3.21
C ALA A 98 18.88 25.16 3.81
N MET A 99 18.24 25.41 4.95
CA MET A 99 18.30 26.71 5.63
C MET A 99 19.72 27.11 6.05
N LYS A 100 20.57 26.13 6.39
CA LYS A 100 21.98 26.38 6.73
C LYS A 100 22.85 26.61 5.49
N LEU A 101 22.54 25.91 4.39
CA LEU A 101 23.38 25.90 3.19
C LEU A 101 23.04 27.06 2.24
N TRP A 102 21.76 27.42 2.11
CA TRP A 102 21.26 28.46 1.21
C TRP A 102 21.92 29.83 1.43
N PRO A 103 21.94 30.42 2.64
CA PRO A 103 22.61 31.70 2.86
C PRO A 103 24.10 31.65 2.53
N LYS A 104 24.78 30.52 2.70
CA LYS A 104 26.20 30.42 2.32
C LYS A 104 26.42 30.34 0.81
N LEU A 105 25.60 29.55 0.10
CA LEU A 105 25.75 29.30 -1.33
C LEU A 105 25.19 30.42 -2.20
N ALA A 106 24.01 30.93 -1.88
CA ALA A 106 23.29 31.90 -2.72
C ALA A 106 23.51 33.35 -2.29
N ILE A 107 23.97 33.58 -1.05
CA ILE A 107 24.21 34.93 -0.50
C ILE A 107 25.70 35.16 -0.25
N GLY A 108 26.32 34.40 0.65
CA GLY A 108 27.69 34.60 1.13
C GLY A 108 28.77 34.47 0.06
N ALA A 109 28.83 33.33 -0.64
CA ALA A 109 29.85 33.09 -1.66
C ALA A 109 29.76 34.07 -2.85
N PRO A 110 28.59 34.36 -3.44
CA PRO A 110 28.48 35.35 -4.50
C PRO A 110 28.79 36.77 -4.01
N ALA A 111 28.38 37.15 -2.80
CA ALA A 111 28.66 38.50 -2.28
C ALA A 111 30.14 38.70 -2.00
N LYS A 112 30.85 37.67 -1.52
CA LYS A 112 32.31 37.69 -1.39
C LYS A 112 33.01 37.80 -2.75
N ALA A 113 32.46 37.14 -3.77
CA ALA A 113 32.97 37.22 -5.13
C ALA A 113 32.76 38.60 -5.77
N ILE A 114 31.61 39.25 -5.54
CA ILE A 114 31.26 40.55 -6.13
C ILE A 114 31.83 41.72 -5.31
N HIS A 115 31.56 41.75 -4.01
CA HIS A 115 31.83 42.88 -3.12
C HIS A 115 33.08 42.71 -2.24
N GLY A 116 33.71 41.52 -2.25
CA GLY A 116 34.97 41.27 -1.54
C GLY A 116 34.83 40.83 -0.08
N PHE A 117 33.61 40.80 0.47
CA PHE A 117 33.35 40.32 1.82
C PHE A 117 32.12 39.42 1.87
N ASP A 118 32.08 38.53 2.87
CA ASP A 118 30.96 37.62 3.08
C ASP A 118 29.94 38.25 4.05
N PRO A 119 28.71 38.57 3.64
CA PRO A 119 27.67 39.10 4.52
C PRO A 119 27.21 38.08 5.59
N THR A 120 27.55 36.80 5.42
CA THR A 120 27.29 35.72 6.39
C THR A 120 28.48 35.45 7.32
N GLN A 121 29.49 36.32 7.29
CA GLN A 121 30.70 36.20 8.10
C GLN A 121 30.38 36.15 9.60
N GLU A 122 31.04 35.23 10.31
CA GLU A 122 30.99 35.12 11.77
C GLU A 122 32.30 35.62 12.38
N TYR A 123 32.24 36.19 13.57
CA TYR A 123 33.41 36.50 14.39
C TYR A 123 33.34 35.75 15.72
N GLU A 124 34.50 35.40 16.25
CA GLU A 124 34.68 34.84 17.58
C GLU A 124 35.01 36.00 18.52
N ASP A 125 34.23 36.19 19.59
CA ASP A 125 34.48 37.23 20.58
C ASP A 125 35.55 36.83 21.62
N SER A 126 35.89 37.74 22.54
CA SER A 126 36.90 37.54 23.58
C SER A 126 36.59 36.38 24.56
N PHE A 127 35.37 35.85 24.54
CA PHE A 127 34.93 34.69 25.32
C PHE A 127 34.85 33.40 24.49
N GLY A 128 35.32 33.42 23.24
CA GLY A 128 35.31 32.26 22.34
C GLY A 128 33.96 32.01 21.65
N ARG A 129 33.03 32.96 21.71
CA ARG A 129 31.66 32.79 21.18
C ARG A 129 31.59 33.22 19.72
N LYS A 130 31.06 32.36 18.85
CA LYS A 130 30.83 32.69 17.43
C LYS A 130 29.50 33.42 17.25
N LYS A 131 29.54 34.60 16.64
CA LYS A 131 28.36 35.43 16.34
C LYS A 131 28.41 35.93 14.90
N PRO A 132 27.26 36.04 14.21
CA PRO A 132 27.22 36.70 12.91
C PRO A 132 27.63 38.16 13.01
N PHE A 133 28.53 38.61 12.14
CA PHE A 133 29.13 39.94 12.19
C PHE A 133 28.14 41.05 11.82
N PHE A 134 27.23 40.79 10.86
CA PHE A 134 26.30 41.78 10.32
C PHE A 134 24.85 41.62 10.80
N GLN A 135 24.60 40.79 11.82
CA GLN A 135 23.23 40.55 12.29
C GLN A 135 22.74 41.66 13.22
N ASP A 136 23.63 42.25 14.03
CA ASP A 136 23.32 43.38 14.90
C ASP A 136 23.82 44.68 14.23
N ALA A 137 22.89 45.58 13.93
CA ALA A 137 23.21 46.88 13.33
C ALA A 137 23.74 47.89 14.36
N GLN A 138 23.52 47.66 15.65
CA GLN A 138 23.89 48.57 16.74
C GLN A 138 25.30 48.30 17.27
N TYR A 139 25.80 47.07 17.12
CA TYR A 139 27.14 46.70 17.57
C TYR A 139 27.87 45.81 16.55
N GLN A 140 28.84 46.40 15.85
CA GLN A 140 29.70 45.70 14.89
C GLN A 140 31.17 45.85 15.32
N PRO A 141 31.87 44.74 15.65
CA PRO A 141 33.25 44.79 16.16
C PRO A 141 34.25 44.99 15.01
N TRP A 142 34.30 46.20 14.45
CA TRP A 142 35.16 46.52 13.31
C TRP A 142 36.66 46.37 13.59
N ASP A 143 37.05 46.25 14.86
CA ASP A 143 38.40 45.97 15.34
C ASP A 143 38.94 44.60 14.91
N VAL A 144 38.08 43.66 14.48
CA VAL A 144 38.53 42.35 13.95
C VAL A 144 38.94 42.38 12.47
N TYR A 145 38.69 43.48 11.75
CA TYR A 145 39.14 43.69 10.38
C TYR A 145 40.40 44.55 10.36
N SER A 146 41.44 44.13 9.64
CA SER A 146 42.63 44.98 9.45
C SER A 146 42.37 46.10 8.45
N ASN A 147 43.11 47.22 8.58
CA ASN A 147 43.03 48.33 7.62
C ASN A 147 43.32 47.87 6.19
N GLU A 148 44.26 46.95 5.99
CA GLU A 148 44.58 46.39 4.68
C GLU A 148 43.40 45.57 4.10
N GLN A 149 42.70 44.80 4.94
CA GLN A 149 41.50 44.07 4.52
C GLN A 149 40.37 45.01 4.13
N LEU A 150 40.14 46.07 4.91
CA LEU A 150 39.13 47.08 4.60
C LEU A 150 39.47 47.81 3.28
N GLN A 151 40.74 48.16 3.04
CA GLN A 151 41.15 48.78 1.78
C GLN A 151 40.94 47.84 0.58
N LYS A 152 41.27 46.55 0.70
CA LYS A 152 41.02 45.55 -0.36
C LYS A 152 39.52 45.37 -0.66
N ILE A 153 38.68 45.39 0.37
CA ILE A 153 37.22 45.33 0.22
C ILE A 153 36.71 46.63 -0.42
N GLY A 154 37.20 47.79 0.02
CA GLY A 154 36.89 49.10 -0.55
C GLY A 154 37.25 49.22 -2.04
N ASP A 155 38.43 48.71 -2.44
CA ASP A 155 38.84 48.63 -3.85
C ASP A 155 37.86 47.79 -4.69
N LYS A 156 37.43 46.65 -4.14
CA LYS A 156 36.53 45.73 -4.84
C LYS A 156 35.08 46.23 -4.91
N MET A 157 34.64 47.03 -3.94
CA MET A 157 33.35 47.73 -3.97
C MET A 157 33.38 49.04 -4.77
N GLY A 158 34.54 49.48 -5.27
CA GLY A 158 34.68 50.72 -6.03
C GLY A 158 34.60 51.99 -5.18
N VAL A 159 34.98 51.94 -3.90
CA VAL A 159 35.07 53.11 -3.02
C VAL A 159 36.29 53.94 -3.42
N ASP A 160 36.07 55.25 -3.67
CA ASP A 160 37.11 56.19 -4.10
C ASP A 160 38.35 56.12 -3.17
N LYS A 161 39.53 56.05 -3.79
CA LYS A 161 40.83 55.97 -3.11
C LYS A 161 41.18 57.27 -2.40
N ASN A 162 40.60 58.39 -2.84
CA ASN A 162 40.89 59.73 -2.32
C ASN A 162 39.83 60.24 -1.33
N ALA A 163 38.83 59.42 -0.96
CA ALA A 163 37.79 59.82 -0.03
C ALA A 163 38.36 60.09 1.38
N GLN A 164 37.96 61.21 1.98
CA GLN A 164 38.19 61.46 3.41
C GLN A 164 37.44 60.39 4.21
N ASP A 165 38.11 59.77 5.18
CA ASP A 165 37.59 58.66 6.00
C ASP A 165 37.14 57.42 5.21
N ARG A 166 37.90 57.06 4.16
CA ARG A 166 37.66 55.91 3.27
C ARG A 166 37.31 54.60 3.98
N ASN A 167 37.95 54.30 5.12
CA ASN A 167 37.67 53.09 5.89
C ASN A 167 36.26 53.11 6.48
N ASP A 168 35.77 54.25 6.96
CA ASP A 168 34.43 54.37 7.54
C ASP A 168 33.35 54.37 6.45
N LEU A 169 33.65 54.94 5.28
CA LEU A 169 32.81 54.81 4.08
C LEU A 169 32.69 53.35 3.61
N THR A 170 33.82 52.62 3.64
CA THR A 170 33.87 51.18 3.33
C THR A 170 33.04 50.36 4.32
N LYS A 171 33.18 50.59 5.63
CA LYS A 171 32.37 49.94 6.68
C LYS A 171 30.87 50.22 6.51
N SER A 172 30.50 51.48 6.25
CA SER A 172 29.10 51.88 6.02
C SER A 172 28.50 51.16 4.79
N ASN A 173 29.26 51.06 3.70
CA ASN A 173 28.82 50.34 2.49
C ASN A 173 28.70 48.83 2.72
N MET A 174 29.64 48.23 3.46
CA MET A 174 29.56 46.83 3.87
C MET A 174 28.29 46.54 4.66
N THR A 175 27.95 47.39 5.65
CA THR A 175 26.72 47.24 6.45
C THR A 175 25.47 47.39 5.58
N LYS A 176 25.41 48.37 4.67
CA LYS A 176 24.26 48.53 3.75
C LYS A 176 24.08 47.31 2.84
N ILE A 177 25.16 46.79 2.28
CA ILE A 177 25.14 45.60 1.41
C ILE A 177 24.75 44.35 2.21
N ALA A 178 25.27 44.20 3.44
CA ALA A 178 24.91 43.10 4.32
C ALA A 178 23.42 43.13 4.72
N THR A 179 22.87 44.31 5.06
CA THR A 179 21.43 44.45 5.36
C THR A 179 20.56 44.10 4.16
N LYS A 180 20.94 44.52 2.94
CA LYS A 180 20.25 44.14 1.70
C LYS A 180 20.33 42.64 1.44
N ASN A 181 21.49 42.03 1.67
CA ASN A 181 21.69 40.58 1.57
C ASN A 181 20.91 39.79 2.63
N ASN A 182 20.80 40.27 3.87
CA ASN A 182 19.97 39.66 4.91
C ASN A 182 18.47 39.75 4.55
N THR A 183 18.03 40.87 3.97
CA THR A 183 16.66 41.03 3.46
C THR A 183 16.39 40.06 2.31
N LEU A 184 17.32 39.96 1.35
CA LEU A 184 17.23 39.02 0.24
C LEU A 184 17.22 37.55 0.72
N TRP A 185 18.02 37.23 1.74
CA TRP A 185 17.99 35.93 2.39
C TRP A 185 16.61 35.65 2.99
N MET A 186 16.02 36.58 3.76
CA MET A 186 14.69 36.39 4.35
C MET A 186 13.59 36.16 3.29
N ILE A 187 13.63 36.88 2.16
CA ILE A 187 12.66 36.74 1.06
C ILE A 187 12.83 35.39 0.34
N THR A 188 14.07 34.92 0.19
CA THR A 188 14.37 33.71 -0.61
C THR A 188 14.39 32.43 0.22
N ALA A 189 14.64 32.51 1.53
CA ALA A 189 14.87 31.35 2.40
C ALA A 189 13.69 30.39 2.46
N GLY A 190 12.45 30.89 2.52
CA GLY A 190 11.26 30.03 2.59
C GLY A 190 11.09 29.16 1.34
N ILE A 191 11.15 29.79 0.16
CA ILE A 191 11.00 29.09 -1.13
C ILE A 191 12.22 28.20 -1.39
N ALA A 192 13.43 28.70 -1.18
CA ALA A 192 14.65 27.94 -1.39
C ALA A 192 14.71 26.70 -0.50
N SER A 193 14.41 26.85 0.78
CA SER A 193 14.51 25.73 1.72
C SER A 193 13.48 24.65 1.41
N ALA A 194 12.26 25.02 0.99
CA ALA A 194 11.26 24.08 0.50
C ALA A 194 11.71 23.35 -0.78
N VAL A 195 12.26 24.07 -1.76
CA VAL A 195 12.73 23.50 -3.03
C VAL A 195 13.91 22.55 -2.85
N PHE A 196 14.94 22.97 -2.09
CA PHE A 196 16.09 22.12 -1.80
C PHE A 196 15.72 20.92 -0.93
N SER A 197 14.81 21.09 0.04
CA SER A 197 14.29 19.97 0.83
C SER A 197 13.53 18.98 -0.05
N ALA A 198 12.67 19.44 -0.95
CA ALA A 198 11.95 18.58 -1.89
C ALA A 198 12.88 17.77 -2.81
N LEU A 199 13.90 18.42 -3.38
CA LEU A 199 14.91 17.76 -4.21
C LEU A 199 15.75 16.76 -3.40
N ALA A 200 16.16 17.12 -2.19
CA ALA A 200 16.92 16.26 -1.30
C ALA A 200 16.08 15.06 -0.82
N CYS A 201 14.79 15.24 -0.53
CA CYS A 201 13.86 14.17 -0.18
C CYS A 201 13.68 13.18 -1.34
N ASN A 202 13.49 13.66 -2.56
CA ASN A 202 13.43 12.79 -3.75
C ASN A 202 14.73 11.99 -3.95
N LYS A 203 15.89 12.62 -3.73
CA LYS A 203 17.18 11.91 -3.79
C LYS A 203 17.35 10.92 -2.64
N ALA A 204 16.89 11.27 -1.43
CA ALA A 204 16.96 10.42 -0.26
C ALA A 204 16.06 9.19 -0.40
N GLU A 205 14.88 9.34 -0.99
CA GLU A 205 13.94 8.24 -1.28
C GLU A 205 14.60 7.11 -2.09
N LYS A 206 15.44 7.45 -3.08
CA LYS A 206 16.20 6.47 -3.88
C LYS A 206 17.22 5.64 -3.07
N VAL A 207 17.63 6.12 -1.90
CA VAL A 207 18.57 5.44 -0.98
C VAL A 207 17.81 4.75 0.15
N ILE A 208 16.75 5.39 0.64
CA ILE A 208 15.93 4.89 1.74
C ILE A 208 15.11 3.69 1.29
N ASP A 209 14.52 3.72 0.10
CA ASP A 209 13.63 2.66 -0.38
C ASP A 209 14.33 1.29 -0.41
N PRO A 210 15.51 1.12 -1.05
CA PRO A 210 16.19 -0.19 -1.04
C PRO A 210 16.62 -0.66 0.36
N ALA A 211 17.00 0.28 1.24
CA ALA A 211 17.42 -0.05 2.59
C ALA A 211 16.24 -0.47 3.47
N LEU A 212 15.13 0.25 3.39
CA LEU A 212 13.90 -0.05 4.10
C LEU A 212 13.28 -1.36 3.60
N ASP A 213 13.32 -1.59 2.28
CA ASP A 213 12.91 -2.86 1.67
C ASP A 213 13.65 -4.04 2.28
N LYS A 214 14.98 -3.94 2.34
CA LYS A 214 15.82 -4.99 2.93
C LYS A 214 15.45 -5.24 4.39
N VAL A 215 15.34 -4.18 5.20
CA VAL A 215 15.00 -4.30 6.63
C VAL A 215 13.61 -4.88 6.83
N ASN A 216 12.61 -4.42 6.07
CA ASN A 216 11.24 -4.92 6.16
C ASN A 216 11.16 -6.39 5.71
N ASN A 217 11.90 -6.75 4.65
CA ASN A 217 11.98 -8.11 4.15
C ASN A 217 12.60 -9.06 5.19
N GLU A 218 13.73 -8.68 5.78
CA GLU A 218 14.39 -9.46 6.84
C GLU A 218 13.54 -9.58 8.10
N LYS A 219 12.79 -8.54 8.46
CA LYS A 219 11.83 -8.59 9.57
C LYS A 219 10.70 -9.57 9.28
N ALA A 220 10.14 -9.54 8.07
CA ALA A 220 9.12 -10.50 7.66
C ALA A 220 9.67 -11.93 7.68
N ASP A 221 10.86 -12.16 7.13
CA ASP A 221 11.49 -13.50 7.14
C ASP A 221 11.68 -14.03 8.58
N LYS A 222 12.06 -13.16 9.52
CA LYS A 222 12.16 -13.52 10.94
C LYS A 222 10.83 -13.93 11.57
N LEU A 223 9.70 -13.33 11.15
CA LEU A 223 8.38 -13.73 11.63
C LEU A 223 8.08 -15.18 11.22
N LEU A 224 8.33 -15.53 9.95
CA LEU A 224 8.09 -16.88 9.45
C LEU A 224 9.10 -17.90 10.00
N GLN A 225 10.36 -17.50 10.20
CA GLN A 225 11.41 -18.36 10.76
C GLN A 225 11.15 -18.68 12.24
N ASN A 226 10.75 -17.69 13.03
CA ASN A 226 10.52 -17.83 14.47
C ASN A 226 9.02 -17.84 14.82
N PHE A 227 8.21 -18.43 13.95
CA PHE A 227 6.75 -18.37 14.00
C PHE A 227 6.18 -18.67 15.39
N ASP A 228 6.53 -19.82 15.96
CA ASP A 228 6.01 -20.25 17.27
C ASP A 228 6.42 -19.28 18.40
N THR A 229 7.67 -18.82 18.39
CA THR A 229 8.18 -17.85 19.38
C THR A 229 7.47 -16.51 19.29
N GLU A 230 7.23 -16.01 18.09
CA GLU A 230 6.51 -14.75 17.88
C GLU A 230 5.01 -14.88 18.21
N ALA A 231 4.40 -16.02 17.89
CA ALA A 231 3.03 -16.32 18.28
C ALA A 231 2.88 -16.36 19.81
N GLN A 232 3.81 -17.00 20.52
CA GLN A 232 3.78 -17.09 21.99
C GLN A 232 3.88 -15.71 22.66
N LYS A 233 4.72 -14.81 22.14
CA LYS A 233 4.81 -13.42 22.64
C LYS A 233 3.47 -12.70 22.55
N ARG A 234 2.75 -12.90 21.45
CA ARG A 234 1.44 -12.26 21.19
C ARG A 234 0.31 -12.92 21.97
N MET A 235 0.39 -14.23 22.20
CA MET A 235 -0.61 -15.03 22.93
C MET A 235 -0.83 -14.49 24.34
N THR A 236 0.25 -14.13 25.05
CA THR A 236 0.15 -13.60 26.43
C THR A 236 -0.75 -12.37 26.50
N SER A 237 -0.56 -11.41 25.58
CA SER A 237 -1.39 -10.20 25.51
C SER A 237 -2.79 -10.51 25.01
N ALA A 238 -2.92 -11.30 23.94
CA ALA A 238 -4.22 -11.64 23.35
C ALA A 238 -5.15 -12.35 24.34
N SER A 239 -4.61 -13.34 25.08
CA SER A 239 -5.34 -14.09 26.10
C SER A 239 -5.75 -13.20 27.27
N LYS A 240 -4.86 -12.30 27.72
CA LYS A 240 -5.17 -11.35 28.79
C LYS A 240 -6.28 -10.38 28.38
N ASP A 241 -6.24 -9.84 27.17
CA ASP A 241 -7.25 -8.91 26.67
C ASP A 241 -8.58 -9.62 26.40
N MET A 242 -8.56 -10.86 25.90
CA MET A 242 -9.75 -11.71 25.75
C MET A 242 -10.41 -11.97 27.10
N GLN A 243 -9.65 -12.43 28.09
CA GLN A 243 -10.18 -12.73 29.41
C GLN A 243 -10.76 -11.48 30.07
N LYS A 244 -10.06 -10.33 30.00
CA LYS A 244 -10.54 -9.07 30.56
C LYS A 244 -11.89 -8.64 29.97
N ASP A 245 -12.05 -8.75 28.65
CA ASP A 245 -13.31 -8.38 27.98
C ASP A 245 -14.45 -9.35 28.33
N LEU A 246 -14.15 -10.65 28.42
CA LEU A 246 -15.12 -11.66 28.83
C LEU A 246 -15.52 -11.50 30.31
N ASP A 247 -14.56 -11.26 31.21
CA ASP A 247 -14.81 -11.03 32.64
C ASP A 247 -15.76 -9.84 32.84
N LYS A 248 -15.59 -8.76 32.07
CA LYS A 248 -16.52 -7.63 32.10
C LYS A 248 -17.94 -8.04 31.68
N ILE A 249 -18.07 -8.84 30.61
CA ILE A 249 -19.37 -9.36 30.17
C ILE A 249 -19.98 -10.25 31.27
N PHE A 250 -19.17 -11.08 31.91
CA PHE A 250 -19.58 -11.98 32.98
C PHE A 250 -20.04 -11.22 34.22
N GLU A 251 -19.29 -10.24 34.70
CA GLU A 251 -19.65 -9.40 35.85
C GLU A 251 -21.01 -8.71 35.67
N GLU A 252 -21.28 -8.21 34.46
CA GLU A 252 -22.54 -7.53 34.14
C GLU A 252 -23.74 -8.50 34.02
N ASN A 253 -23.51 -9.80 33.81
CA ASN A 253 -24.57 -10.75 33.40
C ASN A 253 -24.63 -12.06 34.21
N LYS A 254 -23.76 -12.25 35.21
CA LYS A 254 -23.74 -13.44 36.06
C LYS A 254 -25.11 -13.67 36.70
N GLY A 255 -25.62 -14.89 36.60
CA GLY A 255 -26.93 -15.28 37.16
C GLY A 255 -28.14 -14.73 36.41
N LYS A 256 -27.96 -13.94 35.33
CA LYS A 256 -29.06 -13.51 34.46
C LYS A 256 -29.37 -14.56 33.40
N THR A 257 -30.59 -14.55 32.90
CA THR A 257 -31.02 -15.39 31.76
C THR A 257 -30.21 -15.06 30.51
N VAL A 258 -29.79 -16.09 29.79
CA VAL A 258 -29.09 -15.97 28.51
C VAL A 258 -30.10 -15.58 27.43
N ASP A 259 -29.94 -14.38 26.87
CA ASP A 259 -30.68 -13.90 25.72
C ASP A 259 -29.78 -13.74 24.49
N ASN A 260 -30.38 -13.44 23.34
CA ASN A 260 -29.64 -13.24 22.09
C ASN A 260 -28.65 -12.07 22.17
N LYS A 261 -28.92 -11.05 23.00
CA LYS A 261 -28.01 -9.90 23.14
C LYS A 261 -26.73 -10.29 23.87
N LEU A 262 -26.84 -11.11 24.92
CA LEU A 262 -25.69 -11.65 25.63
C LEU A 262 -24.87 -12.57 24.72
N ILE A 263 -25.54 -13.44 23.95
CA ILE A 263 -24.86 -14.29 22.96
C ILE A 263 -24.10 -13.43 21.96
N GLU A 264 -24.72 -12.39 21.39
CA GLU A 264 -24.07 -11.49 20.43
C GLU A 264 -22.85 -10.77 21.02
N LYS A 265 -22.90 -10.36 22.30
CA LYS A 265 -21.73 -9.77 22.98
C LYS A 265 -20.59 -10.77 23.12
N ILE A 266 -20.89 -12.01 23.53
CA ILE A 266 -19.88 -13.06 23.73
C ILE A 266 -19.31 -13.50 22.37
N SER A 267 -20.18 -13.88 21.43
CA SER A 267 -19.79 -14.34 20.10
C SER A 267 -19.03 -13.26 19.35
N GLY A 268 -19.47 -12.00 19.40
CA GLY A 268 -18.79 -10.87 18.78
C GLY A 268 -17.38 -10.65 19.34
N ARG A 269 -17.16 -10.90 20.65
CA ARG A 269 -15.81 -10.84 21.23
C ARG A 269 -14.93 -12.00 20.79
N LEU A 270 -15.46 -13.22 20.79
CA LEU A 270 -14.75 -14.43 20.38
C LEU A 270 -14.38 -14.38 18.88
N ALA A 271 -15.28 -13.88 18.04
CA ALA A 271 -15.12 -13.80 16.60
C ALA A 271 -14.32 -12.58 16.11
N LYS A 272 -13.89 -11.69 17.02
CA LYS A 272 -13.19 -10.45 16.65
C LYS A 272 -11.99 -10.75 15.74
N GLY A 273 -11.99 -10.19 14.53
CA GLY A 273 -10.91 -10.37 13.55
C GLY A 273 -11.08 -11.55 12.59
N LEU A 274 -12.14 -12.34 12.72
CA LEU A 274 -12.51 -13.37 11.76
C LEU A 274 -13.36 -12.77 10.63
N ASP A 275 -13.52 -13.53 9.54
CA ASP A 275 -14.42 -13.15 8.46
C ASP A 275 -15.91 -13.34 8.87
N PRO A 276 -16.85 -12.66 8.20
CA PRO A 276 -18.27 -12.72 8.55
C PRO A 276 -18.89 -14.12 8.53
N VAL A 277 -18.39 -15.02 7.67
CA VAL A 277 -18.91 -16.39 7.58
C VAL A 277 -18.52 -17.14 8.84
N THR A 278 -17.23 -17.10 9.22
CA THR A 278 -16.74 -17.72 10.45
C THR A 278 -17.39 -17.10 11.70
N GLU A 279 -17.60 -15.79 11.74
CA GLU A 279 -18.31 -15.11 12.84
C GLU A 279 -19.72 -15.66 13.07
N GLU A 280 -20.47 -15.92 11.99
CA GLU A 280 -21.78 -16.55 12.10
C GLU A 280 -21.69 -17.97 12.69
N GLY A 281 -20.62 -18.72 12.39
CA GLY A 281 -20.37 -20.04 13.01
C GLY A 281 -20.15 -19.93 14.51
N VAL A 282 -19.35 -18.95 14.94
CA VAL A 282 -19.13 -18.67 16.37
C VAL A 282 -20.44 -18.32 17.06
N LYS A 283 -21.31 -17.53 16.41
CA LYS A 283 -22.62 -17.17 16.95
C LYS A 283 -23.52 -18.40 17.10
N GLU A 284 -23.57 -19.26 16.08
CA GLU A 284 -24.36 -20.49 16.08
C GLU A 284 -23.92 -21.44 17.20
N ASP A 285 -22.62 -21.70 17.32
CA ASP A 285 -22.08 -22.56 18.37
C ASP A 285 -22.29 -21.97 19.76
N MET A 286 -22.08 -20.66 19.95
CA MET A 286 -22.36 -19.98 21.22
C MET A 286 -23.83 -20.04 21.60
N GLN A 287 -24.74 -19.94 20.63
CA GLN A 287 -26.15 -20.12 20.87
C GLN A 287 -26.44 -21.55 21.38
N ASN A 288 -25.85 -22.57 20.76
CA ASN A 288 -26.03 -23.96 21.18
C ASN A 288 -25.43 -24.23 22.57
N ILE A 289 -24.22 -23.73 22.83
CA ILE A 289 -23.47 -23.93 24.09
C ILE A 289 -24.13 -23.21 25.26
N LEU A 290 -24.69 -22.02 25.04
CA LEU A 290 -25.23 -21.19 26.13
C LEU A 290 -26.73 -21.36 26.34
N MET A 291 -27.49 -21.81 25.33
CA MET A 291 -28.94 -22.00 25.46
C MET A 291 -29.39 -23.42 25.82
N ASN A 292 -28.46 -24.39 25.93
CA ASN A 292 -28.61 -25.74 26.52
C ASN A 292 -29.94 -26.50 26.27
N GLY A 293 -30.70 -26.15 25.23
CA GLY A 293 -32.00 -26.74 24.89
C GLY A 293 -33.11 -26.57 25.94
N LYS A 294 -32.93 -25.78 27.01
CA LYS A 294 -33.93 -25.60 28.07
C LYS A 294 -34.74 -24.33 27.86
N SER A 295 -36.04 -24.46 27.69
CA SER A 295 -36.98 -23.33 27.56
C SER A 295 -37.86 -23.22 28.79
N LEU A 296 -38.16 -22.01 29.25
CA LEU A 296 -39.12 -21.79 30.32
C LEU A 296 -40.52 -21.62 29.71
N VAL A 297 -41.47 -22.45 30.13
CA VAL A 297 -42.88 -22.22 29.80
C VAL A 297 -43.42 -21.17 30.76
N ASN A 298 -43.53 -19.92 30.30
CA ASN A 298 -44.02 -18.79 31.09
C ASN A 298 -45.04 -17.93 30.29
N GLU A 299 -45.57 -16.88 30.90
CA GLU A 299 -46.48 -15.95 30.22
C GLU A 299 -45.85 -15.27 29.00
N GLY A 300 -44.54 -15.00 29.04
CA GLY A 300 -43.80 -14.42 27.92
C GLY A 300 -43.74 -15.36 26.71
N LEU A 301 -43.66 -16.68 26.93
CA LEU A 301 -43.77 -17.67 25.86
C LEU A 301 -45.17 -17.62 25.21
N ALA A 302 -46.22 -17.57 26.03
CA ALA A 302 -47.60 -17.48 25.55
C ALA A 302 -47.83 -16.24 24.69
N GLU A 303 -47.29 -15.09 25.11
CA GLU A 303 -47.38 -13.84 24.36
C GLU A 303 -46.64 -13.91 23.01
N LYS A 304 -45.41 -14.43 23.00
CA LYS A 304 -44.63 -14.63 21.76
C LYS A 304 -45.36 -15.55 20.77
N ILE A 305 -45.96 -16.64 21.25
CA ILE A 305 -46.73 -17.57 20.42
C ILE A 305 -47.98 -16.90 19.85
N SER A 306 -48.76 -16.18 20.67
CA SER A 306 -49.97 -15.49 20.22
C SER A 306 -49.64 -14.44 19.16
N ASN A 307 -48.70 -13.53 19.44
CA ASN A 307 -48.32 -12.45 18.53
C ASN A 307 -47.66 -12.96 17.25
N GLY A 308 -46.74 -13.92 17.37
CA GLY A 308 -46.07 -14.54 16.23
C GLY A 308 -47.06 -15.27 15.31
N SER A 309 -48.04 -15.96 15.89
CA SER A 309 -49.05 -16.70 15.13
C SER A 309 -50.02 -15.77 14.43
N LYS A 310 -50.44 -14.65 15.07
CA LYS A 310 -51.21 -13.59 14.40
C LYS A 310 -50.51 -13.12 13.13
N LYS A 311 -49.22 -12.80 13.23
CA LYS A 311 -48.42 -12.29 12.11
C LYS A 311 -48.27 -13.31 10.97
N VAL A 312 -47.95 -14.57 11.30
CA VAL A 312 -47.75 -15.63 10.29
C VAL A 312 -49.07 -16.01 9.61
N LEU A 313 -50.16 -16.10 10.36
CA LEU A 313 -51.46 -16.50 9.81
C LEU A 313 -52.13 -15.37 9.02
N ALA A 314 -51.91 -14.10 9.36
CA ALA A 314 -52.40 -12.96 8.57
C ALA A 314 -51.89 -12.92 7.12
N GLN A 315 -50.81 -13.64 6.81
CA GLN A 315 -50.31 -13.75 5.43
C GLN A 315 -51.18 -14.69 4.55
N LYS A 316 -51.99 -15.56 5.17
CA LYS A 316 -52.75 -16.61 4.45
C LYS A 316 -54.24 -16.64 4.78
N PHE A 317 -54.68 -15.85 5.76
CA PHE A 317 -56.06 -15.79 6.24
C PHE A 317 -56.48 -14.32 6.44
N SER A 318 -57.77 -14.03 6.32
CA SER A 318 -58.32 -12.69 6.58
C SER A 318 -58.18 -12.30 8.05
N GLU A 319 -58.16 -11.00 8.37
CA GLU A 319 -58.09 -10.50 9.76
C GLU A 319 -59.18 -11.11 10.65
N GLU A 320 -60.40 -11.24 10.13
CA GLU A 320 -61.54 -11.79 10.84
C GLU A 320 -61.34 -13.29 11.16
N GLN A 321 -60.72 -14.04 10.24
CA GLN A 321 -60.37 -15.44 10.48
C GLN A 321 -59.22 -15.56 11.48
N VAL A 322 -58.19 -14.71 11.38
CA VAL A 322 -57.06 -14.69 12.30
C VAL A 322 -57.51 -14.38 13.74
N ALA A 323 -58.39 -13.40 13.91
CA ALA A 323 -58.95 -13.04 15.21
C ALA A 323 -59.72 -14.19 15.88
N LYS A 324 -60.39 -15.03 15.09
CA LYS A 324 -61.18 -16.18 15.59
C LYS A 324 -60.33 -17.43 15.86
N ILE A 325 -59.24 -17.64 15.12
CA ILE A 325 -58.40 -18.86 15.25
C ILE A 325 -57.20 -18.70 16.19
N VAL A 326 -56.66 -17.48 16.36
CA VAL A 326 -55.47 -17.26 17.19
C VAL A 326 -55.91 -17.03 18.63
N PRO A 327 -55.54 -17.93 19.57
CA PRO A 327 -55.86 -17.73 20.98
C PRO A 327 -55.16 -16.49 21.55
N SER A 328 -55.80 -15.83 22.52
CA SER A 328 -55.20 -14.73 23.28
C SER A 328 -54.07 -15.23 24.17
N LYS A 329 -53.26 -14.30 24.71
CA LYS A 329 -52.21 -14.63 25.67
C LYS A 329 -52.81 -15.41 26.86
N GLU A 330 -53.93 -14.94 27.40
CA GLU A 330 -54.62 -15.51 28.55
C GLU A 330 -55.12 -16.93 28.27
N GLU A 331 -55.63 -17.18 27.06
CA GLU A 331 -56.08 -18.51 26.65
C GLU A 331 -54.91 -19.51 26.54
N ILE A 332 -53.75 -19.07 26.03
CA ILE A 332 -52.55 -19.92 25.97
C ILE A 332 -51.99 -20.15 27.37
N VAL A 333 -51.98 -19.14 28.24
CA VAL A 333 -51.57 -19.29 29.66
C VAL A 333 -52.48 -20.25 30.39
N LYS A 334 -53.80 -20.14 30.21
CA LYS A 334 -54.77 -21.10 30.76
C LYS A 334 -54.49 -22.51 30.24
N HIS A 335 -54.26 -22.67 28.94
CA HIS A 335 -53.90 -23.96 28.34
C HIS A 335 -52.61 -24.55 28.93
N PHE A 336 -51.60 -23.72 29.19
CA PHE A 336 -50.37 -24.18 29.85
C PHE A 336 -50.61 -24.59 31.31
N ASN A 337 -51.48 -23.89 32.05
CA ASN A 337 -51.85 -24.29 33.41
C ASN A 337 -52.65 -25.60 33.43
N ASP A 338 -53.66 -25.71 32.57
CA ASP A 338 -54.54 -26.88 32.47
C ASP A 338 -53.75 -28.16 32.11
N ASN A 339 -52.69 -28.02 31.30
CA ASN A 339 -51.79 -29.12 30.94
C ASN A 339 -50.57 -29.26 31.88
N GLN A 340 -50.54 -28.56 33.02
CA GLN A 340 -49.43 -28.59 34.00
C GLN A 340 -48.04 -28.29 33.37
N MET A 341 -47.99 -27.41 32.37
CA MET A 341 -46.78 -26.99 31.68
C MET A 341 -46.23 -25.67 32.24
N MET A 342 -47.08 -24.85 32.89
CA MET A 342 -46.73 -23.53 33.39
C MET A 342 -45.57 -23.57 34.41
N GLY A 343 -44.57 -22.71 34.23
CA GLY A 343 -43.41 -22.58 35.11
C GLY A 343 -42.34 -23.68 34.96
N LYS A 344 -42.55 -24.67 34.08
CA LYS A 344 -41.58 -25.75 33.85
C LYS A 344 -40.46 -25.31 32.90
N GLU A 345 -39.25 -25.71 33.24
CA GLU A 345 -38.15 -25.80 32.27
C GLU A 345 -38.34 -27.07 31.46
N VAL A 346 -38.33 -26.94 30.13
CA VAL A 346 -38.51 -28.06 29.19
C VAL A 346 -37.27 -28.22 28.33
N ASN A 347 -36.77 -29.45 28.20
CA ASN A 347 -35.72 -29.79 27.22
C ASN A 347 -36.30 -29.92 25.79
N GLU A 348 -35.50 -30.25 24.77
CA GLU A 348 -35.97 -30.28 23.37
C GLU A 348 -37.10 -31.31 23.13
N ASP A 349 -37.02 -32.48 23.77
CA ASP A 349 -38.04 -33.54 23.68
C ASP A 349 -39.35 -33.09 24.35
N GLU A 350 -39.27 -32.50 25.53
CA GLU A 350 -40.41 -31.93 26.24
C GLU A 350 -40.98 -30.70 25.51
N ALA A 351 -40.12 -29.92 24.84
CA ALA A 351 -40.51 -28.79 24.01
C ALA A 351 -41.29 -29.25 22.76
N MET A 352 -41.08 -30.46 22.24
CA MET A 352 -41.96 -31.04 21.20
C MET A 352 -43.38 -31.23 21.73
N ASN A 353 -43.54 -31.66 22.99
CA ASN A 353 -44.85 -31.81 23.61
C ASN A 353 -45.55 -30.46 23.76
N VAL A 354 -44.82 -29.41 24.14
CA VAL A 354 -45.35 -28.03 24.17
C VAL A 354 -45.78 -27.56 22.78
N ARG A 355 -44.92 -27.75 21.74
CA ARG A 355 -45.23 -27.40 20.34
C ARG A 355 -46.50 -28.11 19.84
N SER A 356 -46.63 -29.40 20.14
CA SER A 356 -47.78 -30.22 19.75
C SER A 356 -49.05 -29.77 20.46
N SER A 357 -48.97 -29.55 21.79
CA SER A 357 -50.09 -29.09 22.61
C SER A 357 -50.62 -27.72 22.15
N VAL A 358 -49.71 -26.77 21.88
CA VAL A 358 -50.07 -25.46 21.31
C VAL A 358 -50.72 -25.63 19.93
N SER A 359 -50.16 -26.47 19.06
CA SER A 359 -50.75 -26.72 17.74
C SER A 359 -52.16 -27.30 17.85
N GLN A 360 -52.43 -28.17 18.82
CA GLN A 360 -53.76 -28.73 19.05
C GLN A 360 -54.77 -27.66 19.50
N LEU A 361 -54.38 -26.73 20.37
CA LEU A 361 -55.23 -25.61 20.79
C LEU A 361 -55.69 -24.76 19.59
N PHE A 362 -54.75 -24.40 18.70
CA PHE A 362 -55.08 -23.64 17.48
C PHE A 362 -55.96 -24.44 16.51
N LEU A 363 -55.72 -25.75 16.39
CA LEU A 363 -56.53 -26.62 15.55
C LEU A 363 -57.95 -26.81 16.09
N ALA A 364 -58.14 -26.84 17.41
CA ALA A 364 -59.47 -26.91 18.02
C ALA A 364 -60.31 -25.67 17.65
N LYS A 365 -59.77 -24.47 17.84
CA LYS A 365 -60.43 -23.22 17.42
C LYS A 365 -60.71 -23.17 15.92
N ALA A 366 -59.75 -23.59 15.09
CA ALA A 366 -59.95 -23.60 13.65
C ALA A 366 -61.04 -24.59 13.18
N LYS A 367 -61.22 -25.72 13.88
CA LYS A 367 -62.30 -26.68 13.62
C LYS A 367 -63.66 -26.15 14.03
N GLU A 368 -63.77 -25.42 15.14
CA GLU A 368 -65.01 -24.74 15.56
C GLU A 368 -65.47 -23.72 14.52
N GLN A 369 -64.55 -23.15 13.74
CA GLN A 369 -64.83 -22.26 12.60
C GLN A 369 -65.12 -23.01 11.28
N GLY A 370 -65.25 -24.34 11.30
CA GLY A 370 -65.58 -25.14 10.11
C GLY A 370 -64.50 -25.17 9.03
N MET A 371 -63.22 -24.97 9.37
CA MET A 371 -62.15 -24.92 8.37
C MET A 371 -61.86 -26.29 7.73
N SER A 372 -61.65 -26.28 6.41
CA SER A 372 -61.24 -27.45 5.62
C SER A 372 -59.92 -28.07 6.10
N THR A 373 -59.73 -29.37 5.84
CA THR A 373 -58.52 -30.15 6.20
C THR A 373 -57.21 -29.52 5.71
N GLU A 374 -57.22 -28.88 4.54
CA GLU A 374 -56.03 -28.24 3.95
C GLU A 374 -55.62 -26.95 4.66
N LYS A 375 -56.61 -26.15 5.07
CA LYS A 375 -56.40 -24.97 5.94
C LYS A 375 -55.87 -25.37 7.32
N LEU A 376 -56.39 -26.46 7.90
CA LEU A 376 -55.90 -27.01 9.17
C LEU A 376 -54.42 -27.44 9.09
N LYS A 377 -54.01 -28.11 8.00
CA LYS A 377 -52.59 -28.45 7.76
C LYS A 377 -51.72 -27.20 7.70
N THR A 378 -52.19 -26.15 7.02
CA THR A 378 -51.46 -24.86 6.90
C THR A 378 -51.30 -24.18 8.26
N ILE A 379 -52.36 -24.14 9.07
CA ILE A 379 -52.32 -23.60 10.45
C ILE A 379 -51.34 -24.40 11.30
N LYS A 380 -51.44 -25.74 11.31
CA LYS A 380 -50.53 -26.61 12.09
C LYS A 380 -49.07 -26.33 11.76
N LYS A 381 -48.72 -26.26 10.46
CA LYS A 381 -47.34 -26.02 10.03
C LYS A 381 -46.85 -24.63 10.43
N GLY A 382 -47.68 -23.59 10.25
CA GLY A 382 -47.34 -22.21 10.62
C GLY A 382 -47.16 -22.03 12.13
N VAL A 383 -48.10 -22.54 12.93
CA VAL A 383 -48.07 -22.44 14.40
C VAL A 383 -46.94 -23.25 15.00
N ALA A 384 -46.67 -24.47 14.51
CA ALA A 384 -45.55 -25.27 14.98
C ALA A 384 -44.20 -24.56 14.78
N LEU A 385 -44.01 -23.89 13.63
CA LEU A 385 -42.83 -23.06 13.36
C LEU A 385 -42.73 -21.85 14.29
N VAL A 386 -43.85 -21.17 14.56
CA VAL A 386 -43.88 -20.05 15.51
C VAL A 386 -43.56 -20.52 16.92
N ALA A 387 -44.17 -21.62 17.37
CA ALA A 387 -43.95 -22.18 18.70
C ALA A 387 -42.51 -22.63 18.90
N ASP A 388 -41.90 -23.27 17.89
CA ASP A 388 -40.48 -23.62 17.90
C ASP A 388 -39.58 -22.40 18.08
N LYS A 389 -39.82 -21.36 17.28
CA LYS A 389 -39.05 -20.11 17.36
C LYS A 389 -39.26 -19.39 18.69
N ALA A 390 -40.49 -19.41 19.23
CA ALA A 390 -40.83 -18.80 20.49
C ALA A 390 -40.14 -19.52 21.67
N LEU A 391 -40.17 -20.86 21.71
CA LEU A 391 -39.50 -21.69 22.71
C LEU A 391 -37.98 -21.44 22.71
N LYS A 392 -37.32 -21.53 21.56
CA LYS A 392 -35.89 -21.25 21.42
C LYS A 392 -35.51 -19.85 21.89
N SER A 393 -36.39 -18.87 21.72
CA SER A 393 -36.18 -17.49 22.19
C SER A 393 -36.56 -17.26 23.66
N ASN A 394 -37.09 -18.27 24.36
CA ASN A 394 -37.57 -18.19 25.74
C ASN A 394 -36.77 -19.15 26.64
N SER A 395 -35.44 -19.07 26.50
CA SER A 395 -34.49 -19.91 27.24
C SER A 395 -34.65 -19.74 28.75
N ALA A 396 -34.54 -20.85 29.48
CA ALA A 396 -34.40 -20.88 30.93
C ALA A 396 -32.93 -20.84 31.37
N SER A 397 -31.98 -20.96 30.42
CA SER A 397 -30.55 -21.01 30.73
C SER A 397 -30.09 -19.69 31.35
N VAL A 398 -29.37 -19.78 32.46
CA VAL A 398 -28.70 -18.64 33.10
C VAL A 398 -27.21 -18.70 32.86
N LEU A 399 -26.55 -17.54 32.83
CA LEU A 399 -25.10 -17.49 32.76
C LEU A 399 -24.49 -17.89 34.12
N ASP A 400 -24.23 -19.19 34.28
CA ASP A 400 -23.63 -19.78 35.47
C ASP A 400 -22.10 -19.92 35.37
N GLU A 401 -21.46 -20.36 36.45
CA GLU A 401 -20.00 -20.49 36.51
C GLU A 401 -19.43 -21.53 35.54
N ASN A 402 -20.20 -22.57 35.22
CA ASN A 402 -19.79 -23.59 34.26
C ASN A 402 -19.80 -23.04 32.83
N ALA A 403 -20.86 -22.32 32.45
CA ALA A 403 -20.96 -21.64 31.16
C ALA A 403 -19.85 -20.58 31.01
N MET A 404 -19.61 -19.76 32.04
CA MET A 404 -18.53 -18.77 32.02
C MET A 404 -17.14 -19.42 31.89
N LYS A 405 -16.90 -20.53 32.59
CA LYS A 405 -15.66 -21.30 32.47
C LYS A 405 -15.49 -21.87 31.07
N LYS A 406 -16.56 -22.45 30.50
CA LYS A 406 -16.55 -23.00 29.14
C LYS A 406 -16.26 -21.93 28.09
N VAL A 407 -16.91 -20.77 28.19
CA VAL A 407 -16.63 -19.62 27.30
C VAL A 407 -15.20 -19.12 27.47
N SER A 408 -14.65 -19.12 28.69
CA SER A 408 -13.25 -18.73 28.93
C SER A 408 -12.25 -19.71 28.31
N GLU A 409 -12.53 -21.02 28.36
CA GLU A 409 -11.71 -22.05 27.70
C GLU A 409 -11.72 -21.88 26.17
N ILE A 410 -12.89 -21.61 25.59
CA ILE A 410 -13.02 -21.29 24.16
C ILE A 410 -12.28 -20.00 23.84
N GLY A 411 -12.40 -18.98 24.69
CA GLY A 411 -11.67 -17.71 24.56
C GLY A 411 -10.15 -17.89 24.51
N LYS A 412 -9.59 -18.85 25.27
CA LYS A 412 -8.16 -19.20 25.20
C LYS A 412 -7.78 -19.81 23.85
N ALA A 413 -8.57 -20.76 23.34
CA ALA A 413 -8.34 -21.36 22.02
C ALA A 413 -8.43 -20.32 20.89
N MET A 414 -9.43 -19.42 20.95
CA MET A 414 -9.56 -18.31 20.01
C MET A 414 -8.38 -17.33 20.10
N SER A 415 -7.88 -17.06 21.31
CA SER A 415 -6.72 -16.19 21.50
C SER A 415 -5.44 -16.80 20.93
N GLU A 416 -5.28 -18.12 21.02
CA GLU A 416 -4.16 -18.83 20.39
C GLU A 416 -4.22 -18.73 18.86
N LEU A 417 -5.40 -18.97 18.28
CA LEU A 417 -5.64 -18.78 16.84
C LEU A 417 -5.32 -17.34 16.44
N GLN A 418 -5.88 -16.33 17.11
CA GLN A 418 -5.64 -14.91 16.82
C GLN A 418 -4.14 -14.55 16.91
N ALA A 419 -3.42 -15.08 17.90
CA ALA A 419 -2.00 -14.80 18.07
C ALA A 419 -1.17 -15.37 16.91
N LYS A 420 -1.37 -16.64 16.56
CA LYS A 420 -0.69 -17.30 15.42
C LYS A 420 -1.06 -16.63 14.10
N ASP A 421 -2.36 -16.38 13.90
CA ASP A 421 -2.91 -15.78 12.70
C ASP A 421 -2.36 -14.36 12.46
N SER A 422 -2.20 -13.56 13.52
CA SER A 422 -1.60 -12.22 13.42
C SER A 422 -0.15 -12.23 12.92
N VAL A 423 0.64 -13.28 13.26
CA VAL A 423 2.02 -13.41 12.76
C VAL A 423 2.01 -13.70 11.27
N LEU A 424 1.09 -14.58 10.82
CA LEU A 424 0.90 -14.90 9.41
C LEU A 424 0.41 -13.68 8.63
N ASP A 425 -0.51 -12.89 9.20
CA ASP A 425 -1.02 -11.66 8.59
C ASP A 425 0.05 -10.59 8.46
N ASP A 426 0.87 -10.36 9.49
CA ASP A 426 1.98 -9.42 9.40
C ASP A 426 2.99 -9.83 8.34
N TYR A 427 3.29 -11.13 8.23
CA TYR A 427 4.14 -11.67 7.18
C TYR A 427 3.54 -11.43 5.79
N ALA A 428 2.28 -11.84 5.57
CA ALA A 428 1.59 -11.67 4.30
C ALA A 428 1.45 -10.19 3.94
N GLN A 429 1.15 -9.34 4.92
CA GLN A 429 1.05 -7.90 4.73
C GLN A 429 2.38 -7.28 4.31
N ALA A 430 3.50 -7.65 4.93
CA ALA A 430 4.81 -7.15 4.55
C ALA A 430 5.25 -7.62 3.15
N LYS A 431 4.89 -8.85 2.78
CA LYS A 431 5.35 -9.47 1.53
C LYS A 431 4.46 -9.14 0.33
N VAL A 432 3.16 -9.42 0.42
CA VAL A 432 2.27 -9.55 -0.76
C VAL A 432 1.06 -8.61 -0.78
N ALA A 433 0.82 -7.85 0.30
CA ALA A 433 -0.34 -6.96 0.36
C ALA A 433 -0.28 -5.79 -0.63
N ASP A 434 -1.47 -5.30 -0.96
CA ASP A 434 -1.68 -4.16 -1.87
C ASP A 434 -1.48 -2.82 -1.14
N LYS A 435 -0.28 -2.63 -0.58
CA LYS A 435 0.12 -1.41 0.11
C LYS A 435 1.47 -0.93 -0.44
N PRO A 436 1.74 0.39 -0.44
CA PRO A 436 3.09 0.89 -0.65
C PRO A 436 4.05 0.24 0.36
N GLU A 437 5.31 0.02 -0.04
CA GLU A 437 6.38 -0.56 0.79
C GLU A 437 6.32 -2.07 1.01
N THR A 438 5.34 -2.78 0.43
CA THR A 438 5.40 -4.23 0.41
C THR A 438 6.44 -4.70 -0.60
N VAL A 439 7.01 -5.87 -0.31
CA VAL A 439 8.06 -6.47 -1.13
C VAL A 439 7.60 -6.63 -2.58
N ILE A 440 6.36 -7.09 -2.78
CA ILE A 440 5.78 -7.29 -4.10
C ILE A 440 5.49 -5.98 -4.84
N ALA A 441 5.00 -4.94 -4.15
CA ALA A 441 4.71 -3.64 -4.77
C ALA A 441 5.99 -2.93 -5.20
N ASN A 442 7.03 -2.97 -4.36
CA ASN A 442 8.32 -2.37 -4.69
C ASN A 442 9.03 -3.12 -5.81
N TYR A 443 8.93 -4.45 -5.82
CA TYR A 443 9.37 -5.26 -6.95
C TYR A 443 8.63 -4.85 -8.24
N TRP A 444 7.29 -4.79 -8.23
CA TRP A 444 6.49 -4.41 -9.39
C TRP A 444 6.91 -3.05 -9.96
N ASN A 445 7.03 -2.03 -9.11
CA ASN A 445 7.40 -0.68 -9.51
C ASN A 445 8.83 -0.63 -10.08
N LYS A 446 9.78 -1.32 -9.45
CA LYS A 446 11.16 -1.41 -9.94
C LYS A 446 11.23 -2.09 -11.31
N THR A 447 10.62 -3.26 -11.44
CA THR A 447 10.68 -4.08 -12.66
C THR A 447 9.97 -3.39 -13.82
N SER A 448 8.77 -2.87 -13.61
CA SER A 448 8.04 -2.14 -14.67
C SER A 448 8.77 -0.86 -15.10
N THR A 449 9.35 -0.09 -14.16
CA THR A 449 10.17 1.08 -14.51
C THR A 449 11.43 0.70 -15.28
N SER A 450 12.01 -0.47 -15.00
CA SER A 450 13.14 -0.97 -15.79
C SER A 450 12.72 -1.31 -17.21
N ILE A 451 11.53 -1.89 -17.42
CA ILE A 451 10.99 -2.18 -18.75
C ILE A 451 10.87 -0.90 -19.59
N VAL A 452 10.35 0.20 -19.02
CA VAL A 452 10.29 1.51 -19.70
C VAL A 452 11.68 1.95 -20.20
N LYS A 453 12.73 1.74 -19.38
CA LYS A 453 14.11 2.09 -19.75
C LYS A 453 14.67 1.14 -20.81
N SER A 454 14.45 -0.16 -20.68
CA SER A 454 14.94 -1.17 -21.62
C SER A 454 14.28 -1.01 -23.00
N LEU A 455 13.05 -0.50 -23.07
CA LEU A 455 12.38 -0.11 -24.31
C LEU A 455 12.83 1.24 -24.86
N GLY A 456 13.67 2.01 -24.15
CA GLY A 456 14.14 3.31 -24.62
C GLY A 456 13.04 4.37 -24.74
N ILE A 457 12.04 4.34 -23.86
CA ILE A 457 10.97 5.34 -23.82
C ILE A 457 11.46 6.60 -23.09
N ASP A 458 11.46 7.74 -23.78
CA ASP A 458 11.97 9.00 -23.23
C ASP A 458 10.89 9.91 -22.61
N PHE A 459 11.32 10.96 -21.93
CA PHE A 459 10.41 11.91 -21.25
C PHE A 459 9.44 12.63 -22.20
N LYS A 460 9.88 13.01 -23.41
CA LYS A 460 9.05 13.72 -24.39
C LYS A 460 8.00 12.78 -24.97
N GLU A 461 8.35 11.52 -25.18
CA GLU A 461 7.41 10.48 -25.60
C GLU A 461 6.36 10.24 -24.51
N MET A 462 6.79 10.04 -23.26
CA MET A 462 5.88 9.88 -22.12
C MET A 462 4.92 11.07 -21.98
N GLU A 463 5.41 12.30 -22.15
CA GLU A 463 4.60 13.51 -22.09
C GLU A 463 3.41 13.47 -23.05
N LYS A 464 3.63 13.00 -24.28
CA LYS A 464 2.58 12.97 -25.32
C LYS A 464 1.50 11.93 -25.04
N VAL A 465 1.84 10.82 -24.40
CA VAL A 465 0.96 9.64 -24.34
C VAL A 465 0.35 9.35 -22.97
N ARG A 466 0.96 9.82 -21.87
CA ARG A 466 0.68 9.41 -20.47
C ARG A 466 -0.79 9.43 -19.99
N ASN A 467 -1.66 10.19 -20.65
CA ASN A 467 -3.06 10.36 -20.25
C ASN A 467 -4.03 9.53 -21.10
N ASN A 468 -3.54 8.75 -22.07
CA ASN A 468 -4.38 7.97 -22.96
C ASN A 468 -3.74 6.59 -23.21
N ARG A 469 -4.45 5.54 -22.77
CA ARG A 469 -4.02 4.14 -22.92
C ARG A 469 -3.74 3.76 -24.38
N GLN A 470 -4.57 4.17 -25.33
CA GLN A 470 -4.39 3.84 -26.76
C GLN A 470 -3.11 4.48 -27.32
N LEU A 471 -2.78 5.70 -26.89
CA LEU A 471 -1.53 6.34 -27.29
C LEU A 471 -0.31 5.65 -26.66
N VAL A 472 -0.41 5.22 -25.40
CA VAL A 472 0.65 4.43 -24.75
C VAL A 472 0.84 3.11 -25.47
N GLN A 473 -0.25 2.41 -25.79
CA GLN A 473 -0.22 1.16 -26.54
C GLN A 473 0.51 1.34 -27.88
N GLY A 474 0.14 2.37 -28.66
CA GLY A 474 0.82 2.68 -29.92
C GLY A 474 2.31 2.96 -29.75
N LEU A 475 2.70 3.68 -28.69
CA LEU A 475 4.11 3.91 -28.37
C LEU A 475 4.83 2.61 -28.01
N VAL A 476 4.29 1.82 -27.08
CA VAL A 476 4.89 0.57 -26.60
C VAL A 476 5.06 -0.42 -27.75
N ARG A 477 4.03 -0.59 -28.58
CA ARG A 477 4.09 -1.43 -29.78
C ARG A 477 5.24 -1.01 -30.71
N ASN A 478 5.32 0.28 -31.05
CA ASN A 478 6.39 0.79 -31.92
C ASN A 478 7.78 0.56 -31.31
N LYS A 479 7.94 0.76 -30.00
CA LYS A 479 9.22 0.51 -29.31
C LYS A 479 9.57 -0.96 -29.25
N MET A 480 8.60 -1.85 -29.07
CA MET A 480 8.83 -3.30 -29.13
C MET A 480 9.29 -3.71 -30.54
N GLU A 481 8.64 -3.23 -31.61
CA GLU A 481 9.05 -3.51 -32.99
C GLU A 481 10.48 -3.01 -33.27
N GLU A 482 10.81 -1.78 -32.85
CA GLU A 482 12.17 -1.23 -32.96
C GLU A 482 13.20 -2.10 -32.22
N VAL A 483 12.97 -2.36 -30.92
CA VAL A 483 13.93 -3.08 -30.06
C VAL A 483 14.12 -4.51 -30.54
N THR A 484 13.06 -5.20 -30.96
CA THR A 484 13.12 -6.61 -31.36
C THR A 484 13.71 -6.82 -32.75
N SER A 485 13.73 -5.80 -33.60
CA SER A 485 14.39 -5.84 -34.91
C SER A 485 15.92 -5.73 -34.87
N ASP A 486 16.48 -5.19 -33.78
CA ASP A 486 17.92 -5.01 -33.57
C ASP A 486 18.44 -6.03 -32.56
N ASP A 487 19.42 -6.84 -32.97
CA ASP A 487 19.94 -7.95 -32.16
C ASP A 487 20.57 -7.48 -30.85
N ALA A 488 21.36 -6.41 -30.89
CA ALA A 488 22.04 -5.91 -29.71
C ALA A 488 21.06 -5.24 -28.72
N LYS A 489 20.11 -4.45 -29.25
CA LYS A 489 19.06 -3.85 -28.42
C LYS A 489 18.17 -4.92 -27.79
N TYR A 490 17.79 -5.94 -28.56
CA TYR A 490 16.95 -7.04 -28.07
C TYR A 490 17.64 -7.83 -26.97
N GLN A 491 18.85 -8.35 -27.22
CA GLN A 491 19.61 -9.15 -26.23
C GLN A 491 19.82 -8.39 -24.92
N LYS A 492 20.12 -7.09 -25.01
CA LYS A 492 20.22 -6.23 -23.82
C LYS A 492 18.88 -6.10 -23.10
N ALA A 493 17.81 -5.77 -23.82
CA ALA A 493 16.49 -5.54 -23.23
C ALA A 493 15.94 -6.81 -22.57
N ILE A 494 15.95 -7.95 -23.27
CA ILE A 494 15.43 -9.21 -22.74
C ILE A 494 16.28 -9.72 -21.57
N GLY A 495 17.60 -9.54 -21.63
CA GLY A 495 18.52 -9.88 -20.54
C GLY A 495 18.28 -9.03 -19.27
N GLU A 496 18.08 -7.72 -19.41
CA GLU A 496 17.72 -6.84 -18.29
C GLU A 496 16.36 -7.20 -17.71
N MET A 497 15.35 -7.48 -18.55
CA MET A 497 14.03 -7.91 -18.10
C MET A 497 14.09 -9.23 -17.34
N ALA A 498 14.72 -10.27 -17.90
CA ALA A 498 14.83 -11.58 -17.27
C ALA A 498 15.54 -11.51 -15.89
N ASN A 499 16.64 -10.76 -15.80
CA ASN A 499 17.37 -10.60 -14.54
C ASN A 499 16.54 -9.86 -13.47
N ASN A 500 15.82 -8.81 -13.84
CA ASN A 500 14.93 -8.13 -12.91
C ASN A 500 13.78 -9.03 -12.47
N ILE A 501 13.23 -9.85 -13.38
CA ILE A 501 12.14 -10.77 -13.06
C ILE A 501 12.60 -11.80 -12.03
N ALA A 502 13.79 -12.37 -12.22
CA ALA A 502 14.41 -13.35 -11.32
C ALA A 502 14.68 -12.82 -9.89
N GLU A 503 14.67 -11.50 -9.67
CA GLU A 503 14.82 -10.96 -8.31
C GLU A 503 13.65 -11.29 -7.38
N LEU A 504 12.46 -11.62 -7.91
CA LEU A 504 11.30 -11.92 -7.07
C LEU A 504 11.57 -13.14 -6.19
N ASP A 505 12.14 -14.20 -6.76
CA ASP A 505 12.43 -15.44 -6.03
C ASP A 505 13.55 -15.29 -5.01
N LYS A 506 14.34 -14.21 -5.11
CA LYS A 506 15.32 -13.85 -4.07
C LYS A 506 14.65 -13.12 -2.91
N LYS A 507 13.55 -12.41 -3.16
CA LYS A 507 12.82 -11.59 -2.17
C LYS A 507 11.68 -12.37 -1.48
N ILE A 508 10.98 -13.21 -2.24
CA ILE A 508 9.91 -14.10 -1.79
C ILE A 508 10.25 -15.48 -2.31
N LYS A 509 10.90 -16.29 -1.47
CA LYS A 509 11.41 -17.57 -1.93
C LYS A 509 10.27 -18.58 -2.11
N PRO A 510 10.34 -19.49 -3.09
CA PRO A 510 9.34 -20.54 -3.26
C PRO A 510 9.20 -21.45 -2.02
N GLU A 511 10.27 -21.68 -1.26
CA GLU A 511 10.22 -22.37 0.03
C GLU A 511 9.49 -21.59 1.12
N ASP A 512 9.61 -20.25 1.15
CA ASP A 512 8.91 -19.43 2.14
C ASP A 512 7.41 -19.39 1.84
N THR A 513 7.04 -19.37 0.55
CA THR A 513 5.65 -19.48 0.11
C THR A 513 5.02 -20.79 0.57
N ARG A 514 5.72 -21.93 0.33
CA ARG A 514 5.27 -23.25 0.81
C ARG A 514 5.15 -23.29 2.32
N LYS A 515 6.19 -22.83 3.03
CA LYS A 515 6.19 -22.77 4.50
C LYS A 515 5.04 -21.92 5.04
N TYR A 516 4.74 -20.78 4.43
CA TYR A 516 3.58 -19.96 4.81
C TYR A 516 2.27 -20.73 4.65
N VAL A 517 2.05 -21.36 3.49
CA VAL A 517 0.84 -22.13 3.19
C VAL A 517 0.67 -23.30 4.17
N ASP A 518 1.75 -24.00 4.48
CA ASP A 518 1.77 -25.11 5.44
C ASP A 518 1.48 -24.63 6.87
N LEU A 519 2.06 -23.50 7.29
CA LEU A 519 1.81 -22.92 8.60
C LEU A 519 0.37 -22.40 8.75
N VAL A 520 -0.19 -21.79 7.70
CA VAL A 520 -1.62 -21.44 7.67
C VAL A 520 -2.45 -22.72 7.80
N GLY A 521 -2.12 -23.75 7.02
CA GLY A 521 -2.80 -25.04 7.05
C GLY A 521 -2.86 -25.61 8.47
N LYS A 522 -1.68 -25.82 9.06
CA LYS A 522 -1.52 -26.34 10.42
C LYS A 522 -2.21 -25.48 11.48
N THR A 523 -2.03 -24.16 11.43
CA THR A 523 -2.62 -23.24 12.44
C THR A 523 -4.14 -23.35 12.49
N TYR A 524 -4.78 -23.38 11.32
CA TYR A 524 -6.23 -23.45 11.22
C TYR A 524 -6.77 -24.85 11.52
N ASP A 525 -6.07 -25.90 11.09
CA ASP A 525 -6.47 -27.28 11.37
C ASP A 525 -6.35 -27.62 12.87
N ASP A 526 -5.26 -27.20 13.53
CA ASP A 526 -5.08 -27.35 14.97
C ASP A 526 -6.16 -26.58 15.76
N ALA A 527 -6.45 -25.34 15.35
CA ALA A 527 -7.48 -24.52 15.98
C ALA A 527 -8.89 -25.11 15.79
N ALA A 528 -9.22 -25.56 14.58
CA ALA A 528 -10.50 -26.19 14.29
C ALA A 528 -10.69 -27.48 15.08
N GLY A 529 -9.65 -28.33 15.18
CA GLY A 529 -9.70 -29.54 16.00
C GLY A 529 -9.94 -29.25 17.48
N ASN A 530 -9.24 -28.25 18.04
CA ASN A 530 -9.43 -27.83 19.42
C ASN A 530 -10.85 -27.27 19.67
N LEU A 531 -11.33 -26.43 18.77
CA LEU A 531 -12.67 -25.83 18.85
C LEU A 531 -13.77 -26.90 18.72
N TYR A 532 -13.63 -27.84 17.77
CA TYR A 532 -14.55 -28.96 17.59
C TYR A 532 -14.69 -29.78 18.89
N ASN A 533 -13.57 -30.13 19.53
CA ASN A 533 -13.56 -30.84 20.81
C ASN A 533 -14.21 -30.04 21.96
N GLN A 534 -14.32 -28.73 21.79
CA GLN A 534 -15.01 -27.85 22.74
C GLN A 534 -16.50 -27.63 22.41
N GLY A 535 -17.04 -28.28 21.38
CA GLY A 535 -18.44 -28.15 20.97
C GLY A 535 -18.69 -27.02 19.95
N MET A 536 -17.63 -26.47 19.34
CA MET A 536 -17.70 -25.41 18.34
C MET A 536 -17.64 -25.98 16.92
N GLU A 537 -18.57 -26.87 16.58
CA GLU A 537 -18.56 -27.61 15.32
C GLU A 537 -18.79 -26.69 14.11
N ALA A 538 -19.73 -25.75 14.18
CA ALA A 538 -20.01 -24.84 13.07
C ALA A 538 -18.79 -23.95 12.78
N THR A 539 -18.13 -23.44 13.81
CA THR A 539 -16.91 -22.64 13.71
C THR A 539 -15.76 -23.45 13.13
N ALA A 540 -15.50 -24.66 13.63
CA ALA A 540 -14.44 -25.54 13.12
C ALA A 540 -14.64 -25.86 11.64
N ASN A 541 -15.89 -26.13 11.25
CA ASN A 541 -16.27 -26.37 9.87
C ASN A 541 -16.10 -25.12 9.00
N LYS A 542 -16.37 -23.91 9.46
CA LYS A 542 -16.17 -22.68 8.66
C LYS A 542 -14.69 -22.28 8.56
N LEU A 543 -13.88 -22.55 9.59
CA LEU A 543 -12.43 -22.33 9.56
C LEU A 543 -11.72 -23.17 8.50
N THR A 544 -12.17 -24.41 8.27
CA THR A 544 -11.47 -25.40 7.42
C THR A 544 -12.25 -25.85 6.18
N ALA A 545 -13.59 -25.79 6.21
CA ALA A 545 -14.56 -26.29 5.23
C ALA A 545 -14.35 -27.77 4.85
N LEU A 546 -14.23 -28.64 5.85
CA LEU A 546 -14.06 -30.09 5.69
C LEU A 546 -15.12 -30.74 4.77
N SER A 547 -16.36 -30.25 4.76
CA SER A 547 -17.49 -30.84 4.03
C SER A 547 -17.58 -30.48 2.53
N VAL A 548 -16.83 -29.48 2.04
CA VAL A 548 -16.84 -29.04 0.63
C VAL A 548 -15.44 -29.00 0.00
N GLY A 549 -14.51 -29.77 0.54
CA GLY A 549 -13.12 -29.82 0.06
C GLY A 549 -12.36 -28.52 0.27
N GLY A 550 -12.67 -27.76 1.33
CA GLY A 550 -11.95 -26.54 1.71
C GLY A 550 -12.34 -25.27 0.95
N LYS A 551 -13.29 -25.31 0.00
CA LYS A 551 -13.70 -24.12 -0.75
C LYS A 551 -14.50 -23.16 0.13
N GLY A 552 -14.07 -21.90 0.18
CA GLY A 552 -14.73 -20.83 0.94
C GLY A 552 -14.37 -20.78 2.43
N SER A 553 -13.43 -21.60 2.92
CA SER A 553 -12.94 -21.48 4.30
C SER A 553 -11.94 -20.35 4.48
N LEU A 554 -11.88 -19.79 5.69
CA LEU A 554 -10.89 -18.77 6.05
C LEU A 554 -9.45 -19.28 5.83
N LYS A 555 -9.18 -20.55 6.16
CA LYS A 555 -7.90 -21.23 5.88
C LYS A 555 -7.52 -21.12 4.40
N ARG A 556 -8.42 -21.53 3.50
CA ARG A 556 -8.13 -21.52 2.06
C ARG A 556 -8.01 -20.09 1.54
N VAL A 557 -8.85 -19.16 1.99
CA VAL A 557 -8.75 -17.74 1.61
C VAL A 557 -7.35 -17.19 1.89
N LYS A 558 -6.77 -17.47 3.06
CA LYS A 558 -5.42 -16.99 3.40
C LYS A 558 -4.31 -17.64 2.58
N GLN A 559 -4.38 -18.96 2.37
CA GLN A 559 -3.41 -19.67 1.52
C GLN A 559 -3.44 -19.12 0.09
N VAL A 560 -4.64 -19.05 -0.49
CA VAL A 560 -4.89 -18.57 -1.85
C VAL A 560 -4.43 -17.13 -2.01
N TYR A 561 -4.77 -16.24 -1.08
CA TYR A 561 -4.39 -14.83 -1.14
C TYR A 561 -2.88 -14.66 -1.32
N PHE A 562 -2.06 -15.42 -0.58
CA PHE A 562 -0.61 -15.31 -0.71
C PHE A 562 -0.11 -15.93 -2.03
N GLU A 563 -0.55 -17.14 -2.36
CA GLU A 563 -0.16 -17.88 -3.57
C GLU A 563 -0.50 -17.10 -4.84
N GLU A 564 -1.76 -16.63 -4.94
CA GLU A 564 -2.29 -15.95 -6.13
C GLU A 564 -1.65 -14.59 -6.34
N ARG A 565 -1.32 -13.84 -5.28
CA ARG A 565 -0.63 -12.55 -5.41
C ARG A 565 0.77 -12.73 -5.99
N VAL A 566 1.54 -13.72 -5.50
CA VAL A 566 2.87 -14.02 -6.05
C VAL A 566 2.76 -14.52 -7.48
N ALA A 567 1.84 -15.47 -7.74
CA ALA A 567 1.63 -16.04 -9.07
C ALA A 567 1.20 -14.98 -10.09
N GLY A 568 0.23 -14.12 -9.76
CA GLY A 568 -0.26 -13.07 -10.66
C GLY A 568 0.83 -12.10 -11.09
N VAL A 569 1.76 -11.75 -10.19
CA VAL A 569 2.91 -10.91 -10.52
C VAL A 569 3.92 -11.65 -11.41
N LYS A 570 4.25 -12.91 -11.10
CA LYS A 570 5.12 -13.74 -11.94
C LYS A 570 4.55 -13.90 -13.35
N ASN A 571 3.26 -14.18 -13.47
CA ASN A 571 2.58 -14.37 -14.74
C ASN A 571 2.53 -13.09 -15.56
N SER A 572 2.28 -11.93 -14.94
CA SER A 572 2.28 -10.63 -15.63
C SER A 572 3.63 -10.33 -16.28
N PHE A 573 4.74 -10.64 -15.61
CA PHE A 573 6.07 -10.42 -16.19
C PHE A 573 6.50 -11.54 -17.15
N SER A 574 6.07 -12.78 -16.93
CA SER A 574 6.26 -13.88 -17.90
C SER A 574 5.53 -13.59 -19.20
N ARG A 575 4.33 -12.99 -19.12
CA ARG A 575 3.59 -12.46 -20.27
C ARG A 575 4.37 -11.40 -21.03
N MET A 576 5.05 -10.49 -20.34
CA MET A 576 5.90 -9.48 -20.98
C MET A 576 7.07 -10.14 -21.75
N ILE A 577 7.73 -11.14 -21.16
CA ILE A 577 8.79 -11.91 -21.84
C ILE A 577 8.24 -12.61 -23.09
N ASN A 578 7.10 -13.31 -22.96
CA ASN A 578 6.43 -13.95 -24.09
C ASN A 578 6.04 -12.95 -25.18
N THR A 579 5.56 -11.76 -24.80
CA THR A 579 5.22 -10.69 -25.75
C THR A 579 6.46 -10.22 -26.52
N MET A 580 7.57 -9.96 -25.83
CA MET A 580 8.83 -9.58 -26.47
C MET A 580 9.37 -10.67 -27.41
N ASP A 581 9.23 -11.94 -27.01
CA ASP A 581 9.61 -13.09 -27.83
C ASP A 581 8.76 -13.21 -29.10
N VAL A 582 7.44 -13.05 -29.00
CA VAL A 582 6.54 -13.06 -30.15
C VAL A 582 6.92 -11.96 -31.15
N TYR A 583 7.20 -10.75 -30.68
CA TYR A 583 7.65 -9.66 -31.55
C TYR A 583 9.03 -9.96 -32.18
N ARG A 584 9.94 -10.58 -31.44
CA ARG A 584 11.26 -11.00 -31.91
C ARG A 584 11.19 -12.07 -33.00
N ARG A 585 10.37 -13.10 -32.82
CA ARG A 585 10.20 -14.15 -33.83
C ARG A 585 9.63 -13.58 -35.12
N ILE A 586 8.64 -12.68 -35.01
CA ILE A 586 8.12 -11.95 -36.16
C ILE A 586 9.21 -11.09 -36.81
N SER A 587 10.01 -10.33 -36.05
CA SER A 587 11.06 -9.49 -36.63
C SER A 587 12.15 -10.30 -37.37
N LYS A 588 12.37 -11.56 -36.98
CA LYS A 588 13.27 -12.52 -37.64
C LYS A 588 12.66 -13.26 -38.83
N GLY A 589 11.44 -12.92 -39.24
CA GLY A 589 10.80 -13.53 -40.41
C GLY A 589 10.01 -14.81 -40.09
N GLU A 590 9.75 -15.12 -38.83
CA GLU A 590 8.90 -16.26 -38.48
C GLU A 590 7.44 -15.95 -38.81
N VAL A 591 6.91 -16.67 -39.80
CA VAL A 591 5.53 -16.54 -40.30
C VAL A 591 4.89 -17.92 -40.48
N PRO A 592 3.55 -18.03 -40.44
CA PRO A 592 2.87 -19.29 -40.71
C PRO A 592 3.22 -19.85 -42.11
N LYS A 593 3.76 -21.07 -42.14
CA LYS A 593 4.10 -21.81 -43.37
C LYS A 593 3.08 -22.90 -43.67
N ASP A 594 1.81 -22.52 -43.72
CA ASP A 594 0.66 -23.43 -43.85
C ASP A 594 -0.05 -23.33 -45.21
N GLY A 595 0.55 -22.64 -46.17
CA GLY A 595 -0.01 -22.41 -47.50
C GLY A 595 -1.18 -21.42 -47.55
N SER A 596 -1.50 -20.75 -46.44
CA SER A 596 -2.54 -19.71 -46.38
C SER A 596 -2.23 -18.47 -47.22
N ALA A 597 -3.26 -17.69 -47.52
CA ALA A 597 -3.16 -16.39 -48.17
C ALA A 597 -2.21 -15.46 -47.41
N ARG A 598 -1.47 -14.61 -48.13
CA ARG A 598 -0.66 -13.54 -47.53
C ARG A 598 -1.48 -12.68 -46.58
N GLU A 599 -2.70 -12.31 -46.96
CA GLU A 599 -3.60 -11.51 -46.10
C GLU A 599 -3.96 -12.22 -44.78
N VAL A 600 -4.18 -13.53 -44.82
CA VAL A 600 -4.46 -14.34 -43.62
C VAL A 600 -3.25 -14.41 -42.70
N LYS A 601 -2.04 -14.54 -43.27
CA LYS A 601 -0.79 -14.47 -42.52
C LYS A 601 -0.60 -13.09 -41.89
N GLU A 602 -0.76 -12.01 -42.66
CA GLU A 602 -0.72 -10.61 -42.18
C GLU A 602 -1.68 -10.40 -40.99
N ALA A 603 -2.95 -10.79 -41.16
CA ALA A 603 -3.96 -10.69 -40.11
C ALA A 603 -3.61 -11.51 -38.86
N MET A 604 -3.05 -12.73 -39.02
CA MET A 604 -2.63 -13.55 -37.89
C MET A 604 -1.48 -12.89 -37.11
N LEU A 605 -0.48 -12.36 -37.81
CA LEU A 605 0.67 -11.71 -37.18
C LEU A 605 0.27 -10.44 -36.42
N GLU A 606 -0.65 -9.65 -36.98
CA GLU A 606 -1.24 -8.49 -36.30
C GLU A 606 -2.07 -8.90 -35.06
N LEU A 607 -2.88 -9.95 -35.19
CA LEU A 607 -3.65 -10.49 -34.08
C LEU A 607 -2.77 -10.93 -32.91
N VAL A 608 -1.70 -11.69 -33.16
CA VAL A 608 -0.84 -12.20 -32.08
C VAL A 608 -0.06 -11.07 -31.40
N LYS A 609 0.40 -10.07 -32.17
CA LYS A 609 1.03 -8.86 -31.63
C LYS A 609 0.08 -8.08 -30.73
N GLN A 610 -1.17 -7.94 -31.16
CA GLN A 610 -2.19 -7.23 -30.41
C GLN A 610 -2.60 -8.03 -29.16
N THR A 611 -2.95 -9.30 -29.31
CA THR A 611 -3.42 -10.16 -28.21
C THR A 611 -2.40 -10.28 -27.08
N THR A 612 -1.12 -10.52 -27.41
CA THR A 612 -0.07 -10.61 -26.38
C THR A 612 0.10 -9.30 -25.60
N LEU A 613 0.03 -8.16 -26.30
CA LEU A 613 0.17 -6.81 -25.75
C LEU A 613 -1.05 -6.31 -24.94
N GLN A 614 -2.28 -6.61 -25.38
CA GLN A 614 -3.51 -6.00 -24.81
C GLN A 614 -4.61 -6.99 -24.40
N GLY A 615 -4.51 -8.28 -24.74
CA GLY A 615 -5.60 -9.24 -24.55
C GLY A 615 -5.96 -9.51 -23.09
N HIS A 616 -7.25 -9.66 -22.81
CA HIS A 616 -7.80 -10.05 -21.51
C HIS A 616 -8.40 -11.45 -21.55
N SER A 617 -8.73 -11.99 -20.38
CA SER A 617 -9.38 -13.30 -20.27
C SER A 617 -10.68 -13.37 -21.06
N SER A 618 -11.40 -12.25 -21.19
CA SER A 618 -12.60 -12.13 -22.04
C SER A 618 -12.30 -12.36 -23.52
N ASP A 619 -11.21 -11.80 -24.05
CA ASP A 619 -10.85 -11.93 -25.47
C ASP A 619 -10.54 -13.38 -25.82
N HIS A 620 -9.84 -14.08 -24.92
CA HIS A 620 -9.59 -15.51 -25.07
C HIS A 620 -10.87 -16.35 -24.89
N SER A 621 -11.78 -15.92 -24.01
CA SER A 621 -13.05 -16.61 -23.77
C SER A 621 -13.99 -16.50 -24.98
N ILE A 622 -13.97 -15.38 -25.70
CA ILE A 622 -14.76 -15.18 -26.93
C ILE A 622 -14.00 -15.56 -28.21
N LYS A 623 -12.81 -16.17 -28.07
CA LYS A 623 -12.02 -16.73 -29.17
C LYS A 623 -11.49 -15.70 -30.17
N PHE A 624 -11.08 -14.55 -29.65
CA PHE A 624 -10.63 -13.39 -30.42
C PHE A 624 -11.76 -12.86 -31.31
N TYR A 625 -12.48 -11.84 -30.84
CA TYR A 625 -13.41 -11.11 -31.70
C TYR A 625 -12.60 -10.23 -32.67
N PHE A 626 -11.99 -10.88 -33.66
CA PHE A 626 -11.13 -10.23 -34.64
C PHE A 626 -11.67 -10.37 -36.05
N ASN A 627 -11.79 -9.19 -36.64
CA ASN A 627 -12.12 -8.93 -38.02
C ASN A 627 -11.06 -9.54 -38.95
N ARG A 628 -11.43 -10.60 -39.68
CA ARG A 628 -10.58 -11.25 -40.70
C ARG A 628 -11.09 -10.96 -42.10
N SER A 629 -10.19 -11.01 -43.09
CA SER A 629 -10.58 -10.95 -44.49
C SER A 629 -11.20 -12.27 -44.96
N GLN A 630 -12.15 -12.18 -45.88
CA GLN A 630 -12.89 -13.30 -46.48
C GLN A 630 -12.54 -13.42 -47.98
N ASP A 631 -11.29 -13.20 -48.36
CA ASP A 631 -10.89 -13.36 -49.77
C ASP A 631 -10.71 -14.85 -50.11
N ASN A 632 -11.79 -15.43 -50.66
CA ASN A 632 -11.87 -16.81 -51.17
C ASN A 632 -11.64 -16.89 -52.70
N SER A 633 -11.02 -15.87 -53.32
CA SER A 633 -10.78 -15.89 -54.77
C SER A 633 -9.81 -17.01 -55.20
N THR A 634 -9.87 -17.45 -56.46
CA THR A 634 -8.93 -18.46 -56.99
C THR A 634 -7.52 -17.91 -57.27
N ASN A 635 -7.35 -16.58 -57.24
CA ASN A 635 -6.11 -15.86 -57.49
C ASN A 635 -5.49 -15.27 -56.20
N VAL A 636 -5.54 -16.03 -55.10
CA VAL A 636 -5.01 -15.58 -53.81
C VAL A 636 -3.50 -15.41 -53.85
N ASP A 637 -3.01 -14.21 -53.48
CA ASP A 637 -1.58 -13.98 -53.25
C ASP A 637 -1.10 -14.84 -52.06
N ARG A 638 -0.24 -15.80 -52.32
CA ARG A 638 0.38 -16.68 -51.30
C ARG A 638 1.84 -16.33 -51.00
N SER A 639 2.31 -15.18 -51.50
CA SER A 639 3.66 -14.71 -51.22
C SER A 639 3.92 -14.56 -49.73
N ASP A 640 5.20 -14.53 -49.37
CA ASP A 640 5.60 -14.31 -48.00
C ASP A 640 5.22 -12.90 -47.54
N VAL A 641 4.94 -12.79 -46.24
CA VAL A 641 4.68 -11.52 -45.59
C VAL A 641 5.98 -10.73 -45.53
N GLU A 642 5.92 -9.48 -45.95
CA GLU A 642 7.08 -8.59 -45.87
C GLU A 642 7.20 -8.01 -44.46
N ILE A 643 8.40 -8.10 -43.88
CA ILE A 643 8.71 -7.56 -42.56
C ILE A 643 9.84 -6.55 -42.71
N LYS A 644 9.62 -5.33 -42.20
CA LYS A 644 10.60 -4.24 -42.20
C LYS A 644 10.68 -3.63 -40.81
N ASP A 645 11.89 -3.55 -40.25
CA ASP A 645 12.14 -2.97 -38.92
C ASP A 645 11.21 -3.56 -37.83
N GLY A 646 10.98 -4.87 -37.89
CA GLY A 646 10.07 -5.60 -36.97
C GLY A 646 8.57 -5.40 -37.24
N LYS A 647 8.20 -4.55 -38.21
CA LYS A 647 6.81 -4.27 -38.60
C LYS A 647 6.35 -5.20 -39.72
N VAL A 648 5.09 -5.62 -39.64
CA VAL A 648 4.43 -6.33 -40.74
C VAL A 648 4.01 -5.28 -41.77
N VAL A 649 4.51 -5.39 -42.99
CA VAL A 649 4.13 -4.50 -44.09
C VAL A 649 2.88 -5.07 -44.74
N ASN A 650 1.73 -4.64 -44.21
CA ASN A 650 0.42 -5.08 -44.65
C ASN A 650 0.16 -4.61 -46.09
N LYS A 651 0.06 -5.56 -47.03
CA LYS A 651 -0.30 -5.28 -48.42
C LYS A 651 -1.81 -5.34 -48.62
N TYR A 652 -2.46 -6.30 -47.95
CA TYR A 652 -3.88 -6.56 -48.13
C TYR A 652 -4.68 -6.31 -46.85
N PHE A 653 -4.11 -6.63 -45.69
CA PHE A 653 -4.78 -6.41 -44.42
C PHE A 653 -5.05 -4.90 -44.17
N LYS A 654 -6.32 -4.52 -44.07
CA LYS A 654 -6.78 -3.16 -43.77
C LYS A 654 -7.41 -3.12 -42.39
N GLU A 655 -6.88 -2.29 -41.49
CA GLU A 655 -7.46 -2.06 -40.16
C GLU A 655 -8.95 -1.68 -40.28
N GLY A 656 -9.83 -2.40 -39.56
CA GLY A 656 -11.26 -2.07 -39.43
C GLY A 656 -12.25 -2.78 -40.37
N LYS A 657 -11.80 -3.57 -41.35
CA LYS A 657 -12.69 -4.39 -42.20
C LYS A 657 -12.44 -5.87 -41.98
N GLY A 658 -13.23 -6.49 -41.12
CA GLY A 658 -13.24 -7.93 -41.15
C GLY A 658 -14.52 -8.50 -40.61
N VAL A 659 -14.69 -9.74 -41.00
CA VAL A 659 -15.89 -10.53 -40.81
C VAL A 659 -15.54 -11.61 -39.82
N ASP A 660 -16.45 -11.96 -38.91
CA ASP A 660 -16.26 -13.18 -38.13
C ASP A 660 -16.38 -14.38 -39.08
N VAL A 661 -15.47 -15.36 -38.98
CA VAL A 661 -15.56 -16.61 -39.76
C VAL A 661 -15.57 -17.79 -38.79
N PRO A 662 -16.77 -18.16 -38.27
CA PRO A 662 -16.92 -19.22 -37.26
C PRO A 662 -16.50 -20.62 -37.72
N GLU A 663 -16.29 -20.84 -39.02
CA GLU A 663 -15.93 -22.16 -39.55
C GLU A 663 -14.43 -22.43 -39.49
N ASP A 664 -13.58 -21.40 -39.41
CA ASP A 664 -12.13 -21.55 -39.39
C ASP A 664 -11.57 -21.57 -37.97
N TYR A 665 -11.88 -22.66 -37.28
CA TYR A 665 -11.34 -22.96 -35.95
C TYR A 665 -9.81 -23.12 -35.95
N GLY A 666 -9.23 -23.45 -37.10
CA GLY A 666 -7.78 -23.59 -37.27
C GLY A 666 -7.02 -22.29 -37.07
N PHE A 667 -7.60 -21.14 -37.41
CA PHE A 667 -6.98 -19.83 -37.20
C PHE A 667 -6.70 -19.53 -35.73
N TYR A 668 -7.67 -19.76 -34.84
CA TYR A 668 -7.49 -19.60 -33.40
C TYR A 668 -6.40 -20.52 -32.86
N GLN A 669 -6.41 -21.80 -33.27
CA GLN A 669 -5.40 -22.78 -32.86
C GLN A 669 -4.00 -22.38 -33.34
N LYS A 670 -3.86 -21.89 -34.58
CA LYS A 670 -2.59 -21.39 -35.12
C LYS A 670 -2.09 -20.18 -34.34
N ALA A 671 -2.96 -19.21 -34.04
CA ALA A 671 -2.60 -18.04 -33.24
C ALA A 671 -2.14 -18.43 -31.83
N MET A 672 -2.89 -19.31 -31.14
CA MET A 672 -2.50 -19.82 -29.82
C MET A 672 -1.18 -20.61 -29.86
N ASN A 673 -0.98 -21.44 -30.89
CA ASN A 673 0.26 -22.17 -31.08
C ASN A 673 1.44 -21.22 -31.30
N PHE A 674 1.27 -20.21 -32.15
CA PHE A 674 2.31 -19.21 -32.39
C PHE A 674 2.65 -18.44 -31.12
N MET A 675 1.66 -17.99 -30.37
CA MET A 675 1.90 -17.20 -29.15
C MET A 675 2.53 -18.03 -28.01
N TYR A 676 2.13 -19.28 -27.82
CA TYR A 676 2.41 -19.98 -26.54
C TYR A 676 2.96 -21.41 -26.66
N ASN A 677 2.91 -22.05 -27.84
CA ASN A 677 3.33 -23.46 -28.00
C ASN A 677 4.47 -23.64 -29.01
N SER A 678 4.89 -22.56 -29.67
CA SER A 678 6.01 -22.57 -30.60
C SER A 678 7.31 -22.33 -29.85
N PRO A 679 8.45 -22.88 -30.32
CA PRO A 679 9.75 -22.60 -29.72
C PRO A 679 10.01 -21.08 -29.67
N MET A 680 10.48 -20.61 -28.51
CA MET A 680 10.95 -19.22 -28.34
C MET A 680 12.24 -18.99 -29.12
N ASP A 681 12.53 -17.72 -29.42
CA ASP A 681 13.78 -17.30 -30.04
C ASP A 681 14.99 -17.68 -29.17
N LYS A 682 16.13 -17.96 -29.83
CA LYS A 682 17.34 -18.41 -29.14
C LYS A 682 17.84 -17.38 -28.12
N ASP A 683 17.78 -16.09 -28.46
CA ASP A 683 18.21 -15.02 -27.56
C ASP A 683 17.31 -14.94 -26.31
N THR A 684 15.99 -15.16 -26.47
CA THR A 684 15.05 -15.25 -25.36
C THR A 684 15.42 -16.40 -24.43
N VAL A 685 15.62 -17.60 -25.01
CA VAL A 685 15.93 -18.82 -24.26
C VAL A 685 17.25 -18.67 -23.50
N GLU A 686 18.28 -18.11 -24.11
CA GLU A 686 19.56 -17.85 -23.44
C GLU A 686 19.39 -16.88 -22.26
N ALA A 687 18.65 -15.79 -22.44
CA ALA A 687 18.42 -14.79 -21.40
C ALA A 687 17.68 -15.37 -20.19
N ILE A 688 16.59 -16.12 -20.40
CA ILE A 688 15.81 -16.72 -19.31
C ILE A 688 16.55 -17.87 -18.62
N LYS A 689 17.39 -18.62 -19.35
CA LYS A 689 18.30 -19.63 -18.76
C LYS A 689 19.32 -19.00 -17.85
N LYS A 690 20.00 -17.96 -18.34
CA LYS A 690 21.01 -17.22 -17.56
C LYS A 690 20.42 -16.59 -16.29
N ALA A 691 19.18 -16.12 -16.36
CA ALA A 691 18.46 -15.56 -15.22
C ALA A 691 17.86 -16.63 -14.28
N GLY A 692 17.80 -17.91 -14.69
CA GLY A 692 17.25 -19.01 -13.89
C GLY A 692 15.72 -19.09 -13.87
N ILE A 693 15.02 -18.49 -14.84
CA ILE A 693 13.55 -18.41 -14.90
C ILE A 693 12.93 -19.17 -16.08
N GLU A 694 13.72 -19.94 -16.83
CA GLU A 694 13.26 -20.71 -17.99
C GLU A 694 12.03 -21.58 -17.66
N LYS A 695 12.09 -22.31 -16.53
CA LYS A 695 11.01 -23.19 -16.09
C LYS A 695 9.71 -22.43 -15.85
N ASP A 696 9.79 -21.25 -15.24
CA ASP A 696 8.63 -20.42 -14.91
C ASP A 696 7.97 -19.87 -16.18
N VAL A 697 8.76 -19.36 -17.12
CA VAL A 697 8.26 -18.85 -18.42
C VAL A 697 7.65 -19.98 -19.26
N ASN A 698 8.32 -21.13 -19.35
CA ASN A 698 7.81 -22.29 -20.09
C ASN A 698 6.53 -22.84 -19.46
N LYS A 699 6.45 -22.88 -18.12
CA LYS A 699 5.24 -23.25 -17.41
C LYS A 699 4.10 -22.28 -17.71
N TYR A 700 4.35 -20.97 -17.63
CA TYR A 700 3.37 -19.94 -17.98
C TYR A 700 2.82 -20.14 -19.41
N ASN A 701 3.71 -20.26 -20.41
CA ASN A 701 3.31 -20.45 -21.81
C ASN A 701 2.45 -21.73 -21.97
N SER A 702 2.91 -22.84 -21.40
CA SER A 702 2.19 -24.12 -21.44
C SER A 702 0.81 -24.04 -20.76
N GLU A 703 0.72 -23.43 -19.58
CA GLU A 703 -0.54 -23.29 -18.86
C GLU A 703 -1.50 -22.37 -19.62
N VAL A 704 -1.05 -21.25 -20.19
CA VAL A 704 -1.90 -20.38 -21.01
C VAL A 704 -2.40 -21.14 -22.24
N TYR A 705 -1.53 -21.83 -22.97
CA TYR A 705 -1.93 -22.64 -24.12
C TYR A 705 -2.98 -23.70 -23.75
N ASN A 706 -2.78 -24.40 -22.64
CA ASN A 706 -3.59 -25.54 -22.25
C ASN A 706 -4.88 -25.19 -21.50
N LYS A 707 -4.93 -24.08 -20.76
CA LYS A 707 -6.06 -23.72 -19.88
C LYS A 707 -6.86 -22.52 -20.39
N ILE A 708 -6.20 -21.56 -21.03
CA ILE A 708 -6.86 -20.42 -21.68
C ILE A 708 -7.26 -20.80 -23.11
N GLY A 709 -6.35 -21.42 -23.85
CA GLY A 709 -6.61 -21.87 -25.23
C GLY A 709 -7.72 -22.90 -25.37
N SER A 710 -7.89 -23.77 -24.37
CA SER A 710 -8.87 -24.87 -24.39
C SER A 710 -10.27 -24.46 -23.93
N ALA A 711 -10.42 -23.23 -23.38
CA ALA A 711 -11.66 -22.78 -22.75
C ALA A 711 -12.86 -22.93 -23.70
N ASP A 712 -13.99 -23.42 -23.20
CA ASP A 712 -15.15 -23.60 -24.06
C ASP A 712 -15.86 -22.26 -24.34
N TYR A 713 -16.36 -22.09 -25.56
CA TYR A 713 -17.18 -20.95 -25.95
C TYR A 713 -18.34 -21.44 -26.81
N PHE A 714 -19.55 -21.33 -26.28
CA PHE A 714 -20.73 -22.00 -26.84
C PHE A 714 -21.05 -21.60 -28.29
N THR A 715 -20.72 -20.37 -28.71
CA THR A 715 -20.93 -19.94 -30.12
C THR A 715 -19.85 -20.44 -31.07
N LYS A 716 -18.70 -20.92 -30.54
CA LYS A 716 -17.51 -21.33 -31.27
C LYS A 716 -16.83 -22.55 -30.61
N PRO A 717 -17.53 -23.68 -30.42
CA PRO A 717 -17.07 -24.79 -29.58
C PRO A 717 -15.80 -25.51 -30.09
N ASN A 718 -15.49 -25.36 -31.38
CA ASN A 718 -14.31 -25.95 -32.02
C ASN A 718 -13.07 -25.05 -31.97
N HIS A 719 -13.21 -23.77 -31.60
CA HIS A 719 -12.08 -22.84 -31.48
C HIS A 719 -11.35 -23.04 -30.15
N LYS A 720 -10.69 -24.18 -30.02
CA LYS A 720 -9.99 -24.57 -28.80
C LYS A 720 -8.71 -25.31 -29.13
N THR A 721 -7.71 -25.15 -28.28
CA THR A 721 -6.48 -25.96 -28.31
C THR A 721 -6.75 -27.36 -27.77
N THR A 722 -5.77 -28.25 -27.86
CA THR A 722 -5.85 -29.65 -27.37
C THR A 722 -5.71 -29.80 -25.85
N GLY A 723 -5.86 -28.71 -25.08
CA GLY A 723 -5.61 -28.66 -23.64
C GLY A 723 -6.82 -29.03 -22.76
N ASP A 724 -6.62 -28.98 -21.45
CA ASP A 724 -7.63 -29.31 -20.42
C ASP A 724 -8.57 -28.12 -20.12
N GLN A 725 -9.88 -28.36 -20.14
CA GLN A 725 -10.93 -27.36 -19.94
C GLN A 725 -11.21 -27.01 -18.47
N GLY A 726 -10.70 -27.79 -17.51
CA GLY A 726 -11.11 -27.76 -16.09
C GLY A 726 -10.67 -26.58 -15.23
N ALA A 727 -10.06 -25.52 -15.79
CA ALA A 727 -9.61 -24.37 -15.00
C ALA A 727 -10.73 -23.36 -14.69
N SER A 728 -10.79 -22.87 -13.43
CA SER A 728 -11.74 -21.84 -13.00
C SER A 728 -11.46 -20.48 -13.64
N SER A 729 -12.47 -19.61 -13.69
CA SER A 729 -12.35 -18.26 -14.25
C SER A 729 -11.33 -17.40 -13.48
N GLU A 730 -11.26 -17.54 -12.16
CA GLU A 730 -10.31 -16.84 -11.30
C GLU A 730 -8.88 -17.26 -11.61
N TYR A 731 -8.63 -18.58 -11.70
CA TYR A 731 -7.31 -19.09 -12.06
C TYR A 731 -6.91 -18.64 -13.47
N LYS A 732 -7.84 -18.64 -14.43
CA LYS A 732 -7.59 -18.14 -15.79
C LYS A 732 -7.22 -16.65 -15.80
N PHE A 733 -7.91 -15.83 -15.00
CA PHE A 733 -7.60 -14.41 -14.85
C PHE A 733 -6.19 -14.18 -14.27
N LEU A 734 -5.83 -14.92 -13.22
CA LEU A 734 -4.51 -14.85 -12.58
C LEU A 734 -3.39 -15.39 -13.47
N LEU A 735 -3.68 -16.45 -14.22
CA LEU A 735 -2.75 -17.07 -15.15
C LEU A 735 -2.38 -16.11 -16.28
N LEU A 736 -3.34 -15.37 -16.83
CA LEU A 736 -3.05 -14.41 -17.89
C LEU A 736 -2.27 -13.18 -17.39
N GLY A 737 -2.45 -12.80 -16.13
CA GLY A 737 -1.82 -11.62 -15.54
C GLY A 737 -2.27 -10.31 -16.18
N VAL A 738 -1.61 -9.21 -15.81
CA VAL A 738 -1.89 -7.87 -16.35
C VAL A 738 -1.38 -7.76 -17.79
N ALA A 739 -2.18 -7.15 -18.67
CA ALA A 739 -1.76 -6.87 -20.04
C ALA A 739 -0.58 -5.87 -20.07
N PRO A 740 0.47 -6.12 -20.89
CA PRO A 740 1.62 -5.23 -20.95
C PRO A 740 1.26 -3.77 -21.24
N ASP A 741 0.25 -3.47 -22.06
CA ASP A 741 -0.18 -2.09 -22.32
C ASP A 741 -0.76 -1.38 -21.08
N GLU A 742 -1.54 -2.08 -20.25
CA GLU A 742 -2.09 -1.55 -18.99
C GLU A 742 -1.00 -1.29 -17.97
N MET A 743 -0.08 -2.26 -17.82
CA MET A 743 1.09 -2.11 -16.96
C MET A 743 1.87 -0.87 -17.39
N MET A 744 2.18 -0.76 -18.68
CA MET A 744 2.95 0.35 -19.22
C MET A 744 2.20 1.68 -19.13
N THR A 745 0.88 1.71 -19.24
CA THR A 745 0.07 2.93 -19.05
C THR A 745 0.27 3.50 -17.65
N LYS A 746 0.16 2.67 -16.61
CA LYS A 746 0.38 3.09 -15.22
C LYS A 746 1.84 3.50 -15.00
N THR A 747 2.79 2.72 -15.49
CA THR A 747 4.23 2.97 -15.28
C THR A 747 4.72 4.22 -16.01
N VAL A 748 4.27 4.48 -17.24
CA VAL A 748 4.60 5.69 -18.01
C VAL A 748 4.08 6.93 -17.30
N GLN A 749 2.84 6.89 -16.81
CA GLN A 749 2.25 8.01 -16.07
C GLN A 749 3.05 8.31 -14.78
N GLN A 750 3.37 7.28 -13.99
CA GLN A 750 4.17 7.42 -12.78
C GLN A 750 5.60 7.93 -13.06
N SER A 751 6.24 7.39 -14.10
CA SER A 751 7.61 7.77 -14.50
C SER A 751 7.67 9.23 -14.97
N TYR A 752 6.69 9.67 -15.77
CA TYR A 752 6.59 11.08 -16.17
C TYR A 752 6.38 12.00 -14.96
N ASN A 753 5.44 11.66 -14.07
CA ASN A 753 5.13 12.49 -12.91
C ASN A 753 6.35 12.67 -12.00
N SER A 754 7.08 11.58 -11.72
CA SER A 754 8.32 11.63 -10.94
C SER A 754 9.39 12.52 -11.59
N GLN A 755 9.61 12.38 -12.90
CA GLN A 755 10.59 13.20 -13.63
C GLN A 755 10.16 14.67 -13.75
N LYS A 756 8.88 14.94 -14.01
CA LYS A 756 8.33 16.31 -14.11
C LYS A 756 8.48 17.03 -12.78
N TRP A 757 8.20 16.36 -11.68
CA TRP A 757 8.36 16.92 -10.34
C TRP A 757 9.83 17.31 -10.11
N GLY A 758 10.77 16.39 -10.38
CA GLY A 758 12.20 16.69 -10.30
C GLY A 758 12.65 17.87 -11.18
N LYS A 759 12.20 17.94 -12.44
CA LYS A 759 12.50 19.06 -13.35
C LYS A 759 11.92 20.38 -12.86
N THR A 760 10.70 20.38 -12.34
CA THR A 760 10.02 21.59 -11.88
C THR A 760 10.76 22.19 -10.69
N PHE A 761 11.00 21.40 -9.64
CA PHE A 761 11.75 21.88 -8.47
C PHE A 761 13.21 22.23 -8.80
N GLY A 762 13.85 21.48 -9.70
CA GLY A 762 15.19 21.82 -10.19
C GLY A 762 15.23 23.18 -10.90
N THR A 763 14.25 23.44 -11.77
CA THR A 763 14.13 24.72 -12.51
C THR A 763 13.84 25.88 -11.57
N VAL A 764 12.87 25.73 -10.65
CA VAL A 764 12.56 26.75 -9.64
C VAL A 764 13.80 27.05 -8.80
N GLY A 765 14.53 26.02 -8.37
CA GLY A 765 15.78 26.18 -7.61
C GLY A 765 16.85 26.95 -8.39
N ALA A 766 17.03 26.62 -9.68
CA ALA A 766 18.00 27.29 -10.55
C ALA A 766 17.63 28.77 -10.80
N VAL A 767 16.36 29.06 -11.13
CA VAL A 767 15.86 30.43 -11.35
C VAL A 767 15.98 31.25 -10.07
N LEU A 768 15.56 30.70 -8.93
CA LEU A 768 15.67 31.37 -7.63
C LEU A 768 17.13 31.70 -7.30
N THR A 769 18.04 30.76 -7.53
CA THR A 769 19.49 30.97 -7.33
C THR A 769 20.02 32.07 -8.25
N GLY A 770 19.66 32.04 -9.54
CA GLY A 770 20.05 33.04 -10.52
C GLY A 770 19.56 34.45 -10.18
N LEU A 771 18.27 34.60 -9.82
CA LEU A 771 17.69 35.88 -9.38
C LEU A 771 18.35 36.39 -8.09
N THR A 772 18.64 35.48 -7.16
CA THR A 772 19.31 35.82 -5.89
C THR A 772 20.72 36.36 -6.14
N ILE A 773 21.49 35.70 -7.02
CA ILE A 773 22.83 36.16 -7.40
C ILE A 773 22.77 37.48 -8.19
N ALA A 774 21.83 37.60 -9.14
CA ALA A 774 21.66 38.80 -9.97
C ALA A 774 21.32 40.04 -9.11
N ALA A 775 20.47 39.89 -8.11
CA ALA A 775 20.11 40.97 -7.18
C ALA A 775 21.35 41.56 -6.47
N GLN A 776 22.37 40.75 -6.21
CA GLN A 776 23.59 41.21 -5.54
C GLN A 776 24.42 42.19 -6.37
N PHE A 777 24.36 42.11 -7.71
CA PHE A 777 25.03 43.07 -8.59
C PHE A 777 24.40 44.47 -8.55
N LEU A 778 23.16 44.57 -8.03
CA LEU A 778 22.45 45.83 -7.82
C LEU A 778 22.71 46.42 -6.42
N PHE A 779 23.30 45.65 -5.50
CA PHE A 779 23.63 46.13 -4.17
C PHE A 779 24.87 47.02 -4.23
N GLY A 780 24.80 48.22 -3.65
CA GLY A 780 25.88 49.21 -3.66
C GLY A 780 25.85 50.20 -4.84
N LYS A 781 25.10 49.95 -5.91
CA LYS A 781 24.91 50.91 -7.01
C LYS A 781 23.77 51.89 -6.72
N GLY A 782 24.04 52.93 -5.94
CA GLY A 782 23.18 54.10 -5.78
C GLY A 782 23.92 55.36 -6.22
N LYS A 783 23.22 56.35 -6.81
CA LYS A 783 23.82 57.64 -7.19
C LYS A 783 24.65 58.17 -6.03
N ALA A 784 25.91 58.53 -6.29
CA ALA A 784 26.69 59.36 -5.39
C ALA A 784 25.84 60.59 -5.06
N VAL A 785 25.38 60.69 -3.81
CA VAL A 785 24.89 61.96 -3.30
C VAL A 785 26.15 62.82 -3.23
N LYS A 786 26.17 63.87 -4.06
CA LYS A 786 27.26 64.84 -4.11
C LYS A 786 27.48 65.48 -2.75
#